data_AF-A0A2K0UNJ2-F1
#
_entry.id   AF-A0A2K0UNJ2-F1
#
_cell.length_a   1.000
_cell.length_b   1.000
_cell.length_c   1.000
_cell.angle_alpha   90.00
_cell.angle_beta   90.00
_cell.angle_gamma   90.00
#
_symmetry.space_group_name_H-M   'P 1'
#
loop_
_entity.id
_entity.type
_entity.pdbx_description
1 polymer ?
#
loop_
_entity_poly.entity_id
_entity_poly.type
_entity_poly.pdbx_seq_one_letter_code
_entity_poly.pdbx_strand_id
1 'polypeptide(L)'
;MAKDEPFGMQKRKMNESRWDDGALRNLLRRPSYDMHASHSGDGAPISGDIIHSTFAYRHVTRADRLRLGASSAALLSFLRPFLTRRSIAPRECAATMAGTPTRRAPYKDTLQPALHRRFSSTASLLLAVSYLESILLSSWDSYFWSWFPLGPAGFRTLLLFACGLTILILRIAFYHVGIKTTGSGLHSFASSLLSPRTYETAFWYGTSSLLYCAIYLGTTDEDSNLRWITYFTGDRARLNERPVFLACYMITFALVQTVEHYRHDTDRLDLGALERKPAVVQKNAGIISGSLQAVLEELPMALAECFKLALMTIPATLILYFFFLRSFAWSWTLTFLRPFYNLPRTNMLPSSWPSDIYLLARCVLAGVGVGFLWAAGNRAFSIFMVKKPLKNDNPLTSDSKDPNGSLLNGLKSKKLSIKSFAMWELALTAQNYGPRRQSIFNDIDRQGGPMWSQIYTICMETLKSIESNVDAYGQPAAHVAPEAAQIEEKQRSSAPLREDAIFTSQSRQATLRTGVEKALDKLARNPGSTPASELSPIARKTWQNAKDRVLSKEQQEAVSPDHLMGQARQVAISLISIGWIGDLIRQSFRTQFAAAVLGGPFAEPTLHANAAIALCQLAVHSLAEDSYGNVHRDVPSIIRTLSSIIKKVEGLKAQFPLHWTDVRGLKECPEVDELVEALKTGLEQVIANFEPYSTDLRLTPTDLRIAKEAIGKPVVQTTKAREVTPEPKKASIETRTNGDRAERKPARADFKRVEFKRVEFKEPEMEQVR
;
A
#
# COMPACT_ATOMS: atom_id res chain seq x y z
N MET A 1 -74.82 3.77 -15.65
CA MET A 1 -74.23 2.51 -15.14
C MET A 1 -72.72 2.54 -15.38
N ALA A 2 -71.99 2.54 -14.27
CA ALA A 2 -70.55 2.31 -14.05
C ALA A 2 -69.50 2.99 -14.98
N LYS A 3 -68.94 4.10 -14.45
CA LYS A 3 -67.56 4.59 -14.62
C LYS A 3 -66.75 4.12 -13.40
N ASP A 4 -65.43 3.98 -13.53
CA ASP A 4 -64.49 4.25 -12.43
C ASP A 4 -63.15 4.79 -12.96
N GLU A 5 -62.59 5.72 -12.18
CA GLU A 5 -61.55 6.72 -12.48
C GLU A 5 -60.10 6.26 -12.20
N PRO A 6 -59.10 7.06 -12.62
CA PRO A 6 -57.80 7.16 -11.93
C PRO A 6 -57.62 8.53 -11.24
N PHE A 7 -57.18 8.51 -9.98
CA PHE A 7 -56.83 9.70 -9.19
C PHE A 7 -55.32 9.95 -9.16
N GLY A 8 -54.92 11.20 -9.39
CA GLY A 8 -53.60 11.75 -9.03
C GLY A 8 -53.69 12.67 -7.81
N MET A 9 -52.56 12.92 -7.14
CA MET A 9 -52.30 14.11 -6.29
C MET A 9 -50.79 14.19 -6.00
N GLN A 10 -50.08 15.26 -6.36
CA GLN A 10 -49.97 16.61 -5.76
C GLN A 10 -48.81 16.73 -4.76
N LYS A 11 -47.73 17.39 -5.19
CA LYS A 11 -46.60 17.85 -4.36
C LYS A 11 -46.98 19.16 -3.64
N ARG A 12 -46.79 19.22 -2.32
CA ARG A 12 -46.83 20.47 -1.53
C ARG A 12 -45.42 20.87 -1.05
N LYS A 13 -45.07 22.14 -1.30
CA LYS A 13 -43.99 22.90 -0.67
C LYS A 13 -44.51 23.58 0.61
N MET A 14 -43.66 23.71 1.63
CA MET A 14 -43.71 24.73 2.70
C MET A 14 -42.31 24.72 3.37
N ASN A 15 -41.46 25.74 3.19
CA ASN A 15 -41.38 27.09 3.76
C ASN A 15 -40.77 27.19 5.17
N GLU A 16 -39.84 28.14 5.26
CA GLU A 16 -38.96 28.57 6.34
C GLU A 16 -39.69 29.06 7.61
N SER A 17 -39.01 28.94 8.76
CA SER A 17 -39.07 29.96 9.80
C SER A 17 -37.80 29.95 10.68
N ARG A 18 -37.49 31.15 11.19
CA ARG A 18 -36.27 31.69 11.78
C ARG A 18 -36.63 32.26 13.15
N TRP A 19 -35.93 31.91 14.22
CA TRP A 19 -35.83 32.60 15.55
C TRP A 19 -34.75 31.82 16.36
N ASP A 20 -33.98 32.31 17.32
CA ASP A 20 -33.32 33.58 17.64
C ASP A 20 -32.36 33.25 18.82
N ASP A 21 -31.31 34.05 19.00
CA ASP A 21 -30.33 33.95 20.10
C ASP A 21 -30.90 34.52 21.43
N GLY A 22 -30.59 33.87 22.56
CA GLY A 22 -30.39 34.54 23.86
C GLY A 22 -31.39 34.28 25.00
N ALA A 23 -31.06 33.35 25.90
CA ALA A 23 -31.37 33.28 27.34
C ALA A 23 -30.95 31.85 27.81
N LEU A 24 -30.13 31.58 28.83
CA LEU A 24 -30.10 32.09 30.19
C LEU A 24 -28.70 31.82 30.79
N ARG A 25 -28.08 32.89 31.30
CA ARG A 25 -27.23 32.84 32.50
C ARG A 25 -28.15 32.92 33.72
N ASN A 26 -27.64 32.41 34.86
CA ASN A 26 -28.22 32.40 36.21
C ASN A 26 -28.91 31.10 36.59
N LEU A 27 -28.24 30.27 37.39
CA LEU A 27 -28.62 30.04 38.79
C LEU A 27 -27.64 29.06 39.46
N LEU A 28 -26.61 29.65 40.08
CA LEU A 28 -25.98 29.09 41.28
C LEU A 28 -26.94 29.28 42.45
N ARG A 29 -27.35 28.19 43.12
CA ARG A 29 -27.77 28.22 44.53
C ARG A 29 -27.59 26.84 45.16
N ARG A 30 -26.76 26.81 46.21
CA ARG A 30 -26.69 25.74 47.22
C ARG A 30 -28.04 25.61 47.95
N PRO A 31 -28.24 24.52 48.71
CA PRO A 31 -28.24 24.71 50.16
C PRO A 31 -27.47 23.64 50.95
N SER A 32 -26.89 24.10 52.07
CA SER A 32 -26.50 23.29 53.24
C SER A 32 -27.74 22.80 53.98
N TYR A 33 -27.64 21.64 54.63
CA TYR A 33 -28.30 21.37 55.90
C TYR A 33 -27.38 20.50 56.77
N ASP A 34 -27.19 20.96 58.01
CA ASP A 34 -26.54 20.32 59.16
C ASP A 34 -27.61 19.73 60.10
N MET A 35 -27.11 18.97 61.10
CA MET A 35 -27.77 18.42 62.31
C MET A 35 -28.47 17.05 62.17
N HIS A 36 -28.36 16.06 63.07
CA HIS A 36 -27.94 16.02 64.47
C HIS A 36 -27.40 14.62 64.86
N ALA A 37 -26.63 14.58 65.95
CA ALA A 37 -25.98 13.45 66.61
C ALA A 37 -26.93 12.58 67.48
N SER A 38 -26.53 11.34 67.81
CA SER A 38 -26.48 10.82 69.20
C SER A 38 -25.96 9.38 69.34
N HIS A 39 -24.89 9.21 70.16
CA HIS A 39 -24.59 8.16 71.17
C HIS A 39 -24.54 6.65 70.78
N SER A 40 -23.66 5.76 71.30
CA SER A 40 -22.78 5.73 72.50
C SER A 40 -21.85 4.48 72.52
N GLY A 41 -20.64 4.60 73.10
CA GLY A 41 -19.82 3.63 73.91
C GLY A 41 -19.35 2.31 73.28
N ASP A 42 -18.12 1.79 73.43
CA ASP A 42 -17.03 1.92 74.41
C ASP A 42 -15.67 1.56 73.73
N GLY A 43 -14.54 2.29 73.91
CA GLY A 43 -13.46 2.02 74.89
C GLY A 43 -12.42 1.00 74.34
N ALA A 44 -11.11 1.21 74.19
CA ALA A 44 -10.09 2.02 74.88
C ALA A 44 -8.78 2.13 73.98
N PRO A 45 -7.73 2.88 74.39
CA PRO A 45 -6.89 3.68 73.48
C PRO A 45 -5.43 3.21 73.31
N ILE A 46 -4.76 3.59 72.20
CA ILE A 46 -3.30 3.81 72.15
C ILE A 46 -2.93 4.98 71.21
N SER A 47 -2.50 6.07 71.84
CA SER A 47 -1.49 7.10 71.51
C SER A 47 -0.86 7.17 70.11
N GLY A 48 -0.74 8.40 69.56
CA GLY A 48 0.42 8.79 68.73
C GLY A 48 0.18 9.72 67.53
N ASP A 49 -0.01 11.02 67.80
CA ASP A 49 0.34 12.22 67.01
C ASP A 49 0.15 12.27 65.48
N ILE A 50 -0.81 13.14 65.10
CA ILE A 50 -0.97 13.76 63.78
C ILE A 50 -0.27 15.14 63.80
N ILE A 51 0.70 15.36 62.91
CA ILE A 51 1.08 16.70 62.43
C ILE A 51 0.67 16.82 60.96
N HIS A 52 -0.21 17.78 60.69
CA HIS A 52 -0.51 18.35 59.38
C HIS A 52 0.75 18.92 58.72
N SER A 53 0.99 18.63 57.43
CA SER A 53 1.57 19.61 56.49
C SER A 53 1.60 19.07 55.05
N THR A 54 0.71 19.55 54.18
CA THR A 54 0.96 20.59 53.15
C THR A 54 1.61 20.07 51.87
N PHE A 55 0.83 20.14 50.79
CA PHE A 55 1.24 20.02 49.39
C PHE A 55 2.47 20.90 49.09
N ALA A 56 3.59 20.27 48.73
CA ALA A 56 4.77 20.94 48.17
C ALA A 56 4.85 20.65 46.67
N TYR A 57 4.30 21.57 45.87
CA TYR A 57 4.62 21.73 44.46
C TYR A 57 6.08 22.22 44.34
N ARG A 58 7.00 21.44 43.78
CA ARG A 58 8.27 21.98 43.25
C ARG A 58 8.80 21.28 41.99
N HIS A 59 8.88 22.12 40.96
CA HIS A 59 9.90 22.23 39.91
C HIS A 59 10.18 21.04 38.97
N VAL A 60 9.37 20.98 37.91
CA VAL A 60 9.81 20.50 36.59
C VAL A 60 10.82 21.49 36.00
N THR A 61 12.04 21.00 35.76
CA THR A 61 13.17 21.73 35.19
C THR A 61 12.91 22.20 33.76
N ARG A 62 13.48 23.37 33.42
CA ARG A 62 13.31 24.06 32.13
C ARG A 62 13.78 23.24 30.91
N ALA A 63 14.65 22.24 31.13
CA ALA A 63 15.14 21.32 30.10
C ALA A 63 14.09 20.27 29.67
N ASP A 64 13.21 19.83 30.58
CA ASP A 64 12.18 18.81 30.27
C ASP A 64 10.99 19.42 29.49
N ARG A 65 10.72 20.71 29.71
CA ARG A 65 9.76 21.47 28.89
C ARG A 65 10.24 21.65 27.43
N LEU A 66 11.56 21.65 27.19
CA LEU A 66 12.10 21.81 25.84
C LEU A 66 12.07 20.49 25.03
N ARG A 67 12.13 19.32 25.68
CA ARG A 67 12.04 18.01 25.00
C ARG A 67 10.61 17.54 24.74
N LEU A 68 9.67 17.78 25.67
CA LEU A 68 8.24 17.52 25.45
C LEU A 68 7.61 18.55 24.49
N GLY A 69 8.10 19.80 24.48
CA GLY A 69 7.71 20.81 23.51
C GLY A 69 8.14 20.51 22.08
N ALA A 70 9.26 19.79 21.88
CA ALA A 70 9.77 19.45 20.54
C ALA A 70 8.91 18.39 19.83
N SER A 71 8.43 17.35 20.53
CA SER A 71 7.52 16.35 19.94
C SER A 71 6.12 16.91 19.67
N SER A 72 5.60 17.78 20.54
CA SER A 72 4.31 18.45 20.31
C SER A 72 4.41 19.50 19.18
N ALA A 73 5.53 20.23 19.08
CA ALA A 73 5.80 21.15 17.97
C ALA A 73 6.03 20.42 16.65
N ALA A 74 6.64 19.22 16.65
CA ALA A 74 6.75 18.38 15.46
C ALA A 74 5.36 17.93 14.98
N LEU A 75 4.52 17.41 15.88
CA LEU A 75 3.13 17.02 15.56
C LEU A 75 2.28 18.22 15.08
N LEU A 76 2.39 19.39 15.74
CA LEU A 76 1.67 20.61 15.36
C LEU A 76 2.22 21.27 14.10
N SER A 77 3.52 21.19 13.83
CA SER A 77 4.14 21.67 12.58
C SER A 77 3.81 20.76 11.39
N PHE A 78 3.69 19.45 11.63
CA PHE A 78 3.29 18.44 10.66
C PHE A 78 1.79 18.51 10.33
N LEU A 79 0.93 18.81 11.32
CA LEU A 79 -0.51 19.04 11.14
C LEU A 79 -0.85 20.48 10.70
N ARG A 80 0.07 21.44 10.80
CA ARG A 80 -0.15 22.85 10.46
C ARG A 80 -0.65 23.08 9.02
N PRO A 81 -0.13 22.39 7.98
CA PRO A 81 -0.64 22.50 6.62
C PRO A 81 -2.05 21.92 6.45
N PHE A 82 -2.46 21.04 7.36
CA PHE A 82 -3.74 20.34 7.32
C PHE A 82 -4.83 21.03 8.15
N LEU A 83 -4.44 21.79 9.20
CA LEU A 83 -5.36 22.51 10.09
C LEU A 83 -5.57 23.99 9.72
N THR A 84 -4.75 24.56 8.82
CA THR A 84 -4.95 25.96 8.38
C THR A 84 -5.93 26.07 7.21
N ARG A 85 -7.22 26.18 7.56
CA ARG A 85 -8.23 26.74 6.66
C ARG A 85 -7.93 28.24 6.49
N ARG A 86 -7.18 28.64 5.46
CA ARG A 86 -7.12 30.06 5.07
C ARG A 86 -8.48 30.47 4.51
N SER A 87 -9.34 30.97 5.40
CA SER A 87 -10.49 31.78 5.02
C SER A 87 -9.97 33.06 4.37
N ILE A 88 -10.10 33.17 3.05
CA ILE A 88 -9.91 34.44 2.35
C ILE A 88 -11.27 35.10 2.31
N ALA A 89 -11.49 36.08 3.19
CA ALA A 89 -12.64 36.96 3.12
C ALA A 89 -12.60 37.80 1.82
N PRO A 90 -13.76 38.10 1.21
CA PRO A 90 -13.80 38.95 0.03
C PRO A 90 -13.53 40.40 0.44
N ARG A 91 -12.46 41.01 -0.10
CA ARG A 91 -12.30 42.47 -0.08
C ARG A 91 -12.91 43.02 -1.36
N GLU A 92 -14.07 43.65 -1.23
CA GLU A 92 -14.57 44.60 -2.20
C GLU A 92 -13.65 45.83 -2.23
N CYS A 93 -13.11 46.13 -3.40
CA CYS A 93 -12.68 47.47 -3.80
C CYS A 93 -12.78 47.54 -5.32
N ALA A 94 -13.75 48.32 -5.79
CA ALA A 94 -13.86 48.73 -7.17
C ALA A 94 -12.78 49.77 -7.49
N ALA A 95 -12.05 49.59 -8.60
CA ALA A 95 -11.68 50.64 -9.56
C ALA A 95 -10.71 50.11 -10.66
N THR A 96 -11.16 50.31 -11.91
CA THR A 96 -10.40 50.55 -13.18
C THR A 96 -9.43 49.51 -13.77
N MET A 97 -9.95 48.77 -14.76
CA MET A 97 -9.41 48.53 -16.11
C MET A 97 -7.88 48.38 -16.30
N ALA A 98 -7.37 47.20 -15.95
CA ALA A 98 -6.38 46.47 -16.75
C ALA A 98 -6.61 44.98 -16.47
N GLY A 99 -6.70 44.15 -17.51
CA GLY A 99 -6.97 42.71 -17.40
C GLY A 99 -5.89 42.02 -16.55
N THR A 100 -6.13 41.91 -15.24
CA THR A 100 -5.27 41.13 -14.36
C THR A 100 -5.42 39.66 -14.77
N PRO A 101 -4.31 38.95 -15.06
CA PRO A 101 -4.39 37.55 -15.45
C PRO A 101 -5.09 36.80 -14.33
N THR A 102 -6.26 36.25 -14.64
CA THR A 102 -7.07 35.47 -13.73
C THR A 102 -6.15 34.43 -13.10
N ARG A 103 -5.88 34.57 -11.79
CA ARG A 103 -4.96 33.69 -11.08
C ARG A 103 -5.42 32.25 -11.27
N ARG A 104 -4.64 31.48 -12.03
CA ARG A 104 -4.92 30.07 -12.31
C ARG A 104 -4.94 29.32 -10.99
N ALA A 105 -6.09 28.75 -10.63
CA ALA A 105 -6.15 27.88 -9.46
C ALA A 105 -5.30 26.64 -9.76
N PRO A 106 -4.28 26.32 -8.96
CA PRO A 106 -3.53 25.10 -9.16
C PRO A 106 -4.45 23.89 -8.93
N TYR A 107 -4.28 22.83 -9.71
CA TYR A 107 -5.08 21.60 -9.60
C TYR A 107 -5.10 21.03 -8.16
N LYS A 108 -4.00 21.24 -7.44
CA LYS A 108 -3.87 20.84 -6.04
C LYS A 108 -4.98 21.43 -5.16
N ASP A 109 -5.42 22.66 -5.42
CA ASP A 109 -6.41 23.36 -4.59
C ASP A 109 -7.81 22.76 -4.76
N THR A 110 -8.13 22.15 -5.90
CA THR A 110 -9.38 21.40 -6.11
C THR A 110 -9.27 19.95 -5.64
N LEU A 111 -8.09 19.33 -5.77
CA LEU A 111 -7.81 17.95 -5.32
C LEU A 111 -7.77 17.81 -3.79
N GLN A 112 -7.13 18.74 -3.10
CA GLN A 112 -6.87 18.61 -1.66
C GLN A 112 -8.17 18.53 -0.82
N PRO A 113 -9.22 19.35 -1.05
CA PRO A 113 -10.49 19.21 -0.35
C PRO A 113 -11.16 17.85 -0.59
N ALA A 114 -11.06 17.31 -1.81
CA ALA A 114 -11.60 15.99 -2.13
C ALA A 114 -10.85 14.88 -1.38
N LEU A 115 -9.52 14.96 -1.31
CA LEU A 115 -8.69 14.04 -0.52
C LEU A 115 -8.98 14.14 0.98
N HIS A 116 -9.18 15.34 1.52
CA HIS A 116 -9.54 15.53 2.93
C HIS A 116 -10.89 14.89 3.26
N ARG A 117 -11.89 15.00 2.38
CA ARG A 117 -13.19 14.33 2.57
C ARG A 117 -13.04 12.82 2.56
N ARG A 118 -12.22 12.27 1.66
CA ARG A 118 -11.91 10.84 1.59
C ARG A 118 -11.20 10.35 2.85
N PHE A 119 -10.19 11.09 3.30
CA PHE A 119 -9.48 10.82 4.55
C PHE A 119 -10.40 10.84 5.77
N SER A 120 -11.31 11.82 5.85
CA SER A 120 -12.31 11.87 6.91
C SER A 120 -13.19 10.62 6.92
N SER A 121 -13.58 10.09 5.75
CA SER A 121 -14.34 8.83 5.68
C SER A 121 -13.52 7.63 6.19
N THR A 122 -12.23 7.55 5.84
CA THR A 122 -11.31 6.54 6.37
C THR A 122 -11.20 6.63 7.90
N ALA A 123 -10.99 7.85 8.43
CA ALA A 123 -10.87 8.09 9.86
C ALA A 123 -12.17 7.75 10.61
N SER A 124 -13.34 8.10 10.05
CA SER A 124 -14.64 7.74 10.64
C SER A 124 -14.85 6.22 10.70
N LEU A 125 -14.48 5.48 9.64
CA LEU A 125 -14.56 4.02 9.67
C LEU A 125 -13.61 3.42 10.71
N LEU A 126 -12.38 3.92 10.78
CA LEU A 126 -11.41 3.47 11.79
C LEU A 126 -11.88 3.77 13.21
N LEU A 127 -12.52 4.91 13.44
CA LEU A 127 -13.15 5.26 14.71
C LEU A 127 -14.28 4.28 15.07
N ALA A 128 -15.11 3.90 14.09
CA ALA A 128 -16.16 2.90 14.30
C ALA A 128 -15.59 1.52 14.64
N VAL A 129 -14.52 1.08 13.97
CA VAL A 129 -13.82 -0.17 14.30
C VAL A 129 -13.20 -0.10 15.71
N SER A 130 -12.57 1.02 16.05
CA SER A 130 -11.99 1.25 17.39
C SER A 130 -13.06 1.23 18.49
N TYR A 131 -14.27 1.71 18.17
CA TYR A 131 -15.41 1.69 19.09
C TYR A 131 -15.91 0.27 19.35
N LEU A 132 -16.06 -0.52 18.28
CA LEU A 132 -16.44 -1.94 18.40
C LEU A 132 -15.41 -2.71 19.23
N GLU A 133 -14.13 -2.49 18.97
CA GLU A 133 -13.06 -3.13 19.73
C GLU A 133 -13.03 -2.66 21.19
N SER A 134 -13.31 -1.38 21.45
CA SER A 134 -13.44 -0.88 22.82
C SER A 134 -14.56 -1.57 23.60
N ILE A 135 -15.69 -1.89 22.94
CA ILE A 135 -16.78 -2.65 23.57
C ILE A 135 -16.32 -4.08 23.86
N LEU A 136 -15.61 -4.72 22.92
CA LEU A 136 -15.08 -6.07 23.09
C LEU A 136 -14.05 -6.17 24.23
N LEU A 137 -13.25 -5.12 24.45
CA LEU A 137 -12.27 -5.03 25.54
C LEU A 137 -12.88 -4.56 26.88
N SER A 138 -14.19 -4.34 26.98
CA SER A 138 -14.82 -3.90 28.23
C SER A 138 -14.99 -5.06 29.21
N SER A 139 -14.74 -4.80 30.50
CA SER A 139 -15.35 -5.63 31.54
C SER A 139 -16.85 -5.37 31.52
N TRP A 140 -17.65 -6.43 31.50
CA TRP A 140 -19.11 -6.35 31.39
C TRP A 140 -19.80 -6.18 32.75
N ASP A 141 -19.04 -5.81 33.78
CA ASP A 141 -19.52 -5.63 35.16
C ASP A 141 -20.58 -4.53 35.27
N SER A 142 -20.52 -3.54 34.38
CA SER A 142 -21.50 -2.46 34.28
C SER A 142 -22.01 -2.37 32.86
N TYR A 143 -23.19 -2.93 32.62
CA TYR A 143 -23.81 -2.98 31.28
C TYR A 143 -23.89 -1.58 30.63
N PHE A 144 -24.30 -0.54 31.37
CA PHE A 144 -24.41 0.81 30.84
C PHE A 144 -23.06 1.42 30.44
N TRP A 145 -22.04 1.33 31.30
CA TRP A 145 -20.73 1.95 31.07
C TRP A 145 -19.86 1.20 30.06
N SER A 146 -20.22 -0.05 29.73
CA SER A 146 -19.50 -0.89 28.78
C SER A 146 -19.64 -0.45 27.33
N TRP A 147 -20.77 0.18 26.99
CA TRP A 147 -21.04 0.66 25.62
C TRP A 147 -21.33 2.15 25.54
N PHE A 148 -21.60 2.86 26.64
CA PHE A 148 -21.96 4.29 26.56
C PHE A 148 -20.81 5.14 25.97
N PRO A 149 -21.03 5.86 24.85
CA PRO A 149 -19.96 6.51 24.09
C PRO A 149 -19.35 7.74 24.77
N LEU A 150 -20.01 8.32 25.77
CA LEU A 150 -19.45 9.41 26.58
C LEU A 150 -18.81 8.92 27.90
N GLY A 151 -18.75 7.60 28.11
CA GLY A 151 -18.18 6.97 29.29
C GLY A 151 -16.76 6.42 29.10
N PRO A 152 -16.33 5.47 29.95
CA PRO A 152 -15.03 4.79 29.82
C PRO A 152 -14.85 4.09 28.46
N ALA A 153 -15.92 3.59 27.85
CA ALA A 153 -15.88 3.04 26.49
C ALA A 153 -15.50 4.10 25.44
N GLY A 154 -16.03 5.32 25.54
CA GLY A 154 -15.66 6.43 24.68
C GLY A 154 -14.18 6.82 24.81
N PHE A 155 -13.69 6.93 26.04
CA PHE A 155 -12.28 7.25 26.28
C PHE A 155 -11.34 6.16 25.74
N ARG A 156 -11.64 4.88 25.99
CA ARG A 156 -10.91 3.74 25.42
C ARG A 156 -10.94 3.73 23.90
N THR A 157 -12.09 4.03 23.30
CA THR A 157 -12.25 4.20 21.86
C THR A 157 -11.30 5.26 21.30
N LEU A 158 -11.15 6.41 21.96
CA LEU A 158 -10.23 7.46 21.51
C LEU A 158 -8.76 7.02 21.59
N LEU A 159 -8.40 6.25 22.63
CA LEU A 159 -7.05 5.69 22.76
C LEU A 159 -6.76 4.64 21.69
N LEU A 160 -7.70 3.71 21.43
CA LEU A 160 -7.58 2.71 20.35
C LEU A 160 -7.54 3.39 18.97
N PHE A 161 -8.36 4.42 18.78
CA PHE A 161 -8.34 5.24 17.58
C PHE A 161 -6.98 5.92 17.40
N ALA A 162 -6.33 6.38 18.47
CA ALA A 162 -4.98 6.92 18.39
C ALA A 162 -3.96 5.86 17.93
N CYS A 163 -4.10 4.59 18.35
CA CYS A 163 -3.29 3.49 17.83
C CYS A 163 -3.45 3.36 16.31
N GLY A 164 -4.68 3.31 15.81
CA GLY A 164 -4.93 3.24 14.36
C GLY A 164 -4.50 4.50 13.59
N LEU A 165 -4.63 5.68 14.21
CA LEU A 165 -4.28 6.97 13.60
C LEU A 165 -2.80 7.06 13.24
N THR A 166 -1.91 6.44 14.04
CA THR A 166 -0.47 6.37 13.70
C THR A 166 -0.22 5.71 12.34
N ILE A 167 -1.02 4.69 11.98
CA ILE A 167 -0.92 4.02 10.68
C ILE A 167 -1.48 4.90 9.57
N LEU A 168 -2.55 5.65 9.82
CA LEU A 168 -3.04 6.62 8.84
C LEU A 168 -2.03 7.75 8.57
N ILE A 169 -1.30 8.20 9.59
CA ILE A 169 -0.22 9.18 9.45
C ILE A 169 0.91 8.59 8.59
N LEU A 170 1.32 7.36 8.87
CA LEU A 170 2.31 6.63 8.07
C LEU A 170 1.89 6.57 6.59
N ARG A 171 0.63 6.18 6.34
CA ARG A 171 0.08 6.06 4.98
C ARG A 171 0.02 7.40 4.25
N ILE A 172 -0.30 8.50 4.93
CA ILE A 172 -0.25 9.85 4.32
C ILE A 172 1.19 10.26 3.99
N ALA A 173 2.15 9.93 4.86
CA ALA A 173 3.54 10.31 4.68
C ALA A 173 4.19 9.59 3.49
N PHE A 174 3.84 8.32 3.26
CA PHE A 174 4.56 7.45 2.34
C PHE A 174 3.76 6.86 1.19
N TYR A 175 2.47 7.20 1.03
CA TYR A 175 1.73 6.68 -0.12
C TYR A 175 2.43 7.02 -1.44
N HIS A 176 2.47 6.03 -2.33
CA HIS A 176 2.93 6.19 -3.69
C HIS A 176 1.91 5.62 -4.65
N VAL A 177 1.97 6.14 -5.87
CA VAL A 177 1.15 5.71 -6.99
C VAL A 177 2.09 4.90 -7.89
N GLY A 178 1.71 3.67 -8.23
CA GLY A 178 2.51 2.77 -9.05
C GLY A 178 3.10 1.58 -8.32
N ILE A 179 3.52 0.60 -9.12
CA ILE A 179 4.30 -0.55 -8.66
C ILE A 179 5.77 -0.16 -8.49
N LYS A 180 6.38 -0.61 -7.40
CA LYS A 180 7.83 -0.53 -7.22
C LYS A 180 8.52 -1.44 -8.22
N THR A 181 9.39 -0.87 -9.05
CA THR A 181 10.09 -1.58 -10.13
C THR A 181 11.57 -1.83 -9.84
N THR A 182 12.00 -1.71 -8.58
CA THR A 182 13.41 -1.89 -8.18
C THR A 182 13.87 -3.34 -8.36
N GLY A 183 14.70 -3.59 -9.38
CA GLY A 183 15.01 -4.92 -9.93
C GLY A 183 16.02 -5.80 -9.19
N SER A 184 16.21 -5.69 -7.88
CA SER A 184 17.12 -6.61 -7.17
C SER A 184 16.61 -6.99 -5.78
N GLY A 185 16.08 -8.20 -5.58
CA GLY A 185 15.45 -8.62 -4.30
C GLY A 185 16.34 -8.38 -3.06
N LEU A 186 17.56 -8.90 -3.04
CA LEU A 186 18.47 -8.73 -1.91
C LEU A 186 19.05 -7.31 -1.75
N HIS A 187 19.43 -6.66 -2.85
CA HIS A 187 19.95 -5.30 -2.79
C HIS A 187 18.85 -4.28 -2.49
N SER A 188 17.63 -4.47 -2.99
CA SER A 188 16.42 -3.73 -2.63
C SER A 188 16.04 -3.98 -1.17
N PHE A 189 16.11 -5.23 -0.68
CA PHE A 189 15.86 -5.53 0.72
C PHE A 189 16.90 -4.88 1.64
N ALA A 190 18.19 -4.98 1.34
CA ALA A 190 19.26 -4.37 2.13
C ALA A 190 19.19 -2.83 2.09
N SER A 191 18.98 -2.24 0.91
CA SER A 191 18.80 -0.79 0.78
C SER A 191 17.50 -0.31 1.42
N SER A 192 16.44 -1.12 1.42
CA SER A 192 15.19 -0.85 2.13
C SER A 192 15.40 -0.92 3.64
N LEU A 193 16.07 -1.95 4.16
CA LEU A 193 16.36 -2.06 5.60
C LEU A 193 17.21 -0.90 6.13
N LEU A 194 18.15 -0.41 5.32
CA LEU A 194 18.98 0.75 5.65
C LEU A 194 18.30 2.09 5.36
N SER A 195 17.13 2.09 4.73
CA SER A 195 16.39 3.30 4.41
C SER A 195 15.80 3.92 5.68
N PRO A 196 15.92 5.25 5.87
CA PRO A 196 15.29 5.93 7.00
C PRO A 196 13.77 5.70 7.05
N ARG A 197 13.14 5.46 5.88
CA ARG A 197 11.70 5.17 5.80
C ARG A 197 11.32 3.89 6.54
N THR A 198 12.17 2.87 6.51
CA THR A 198 11.90 1.58 7.16
C THR A 198 11.94 1.72 8.67
N TYR A 199 12.89 2.48 9.20
CA TYR A 199 12.94 2.80 10.63
C TYR A 199 11.75 3.65 11.06
N GLU A 200 11.28 4.57 10.23
CA GLU A 200 10.07 5.35 10.51
C GLU A 200 8.81 4.47 10.53
N THR A 201 8.67 3.55 9.58
CA THR A 201 7.58 2.55 9.57
C THR A 201 7.61 1.67 10.81
N ALA A 202 8.77 1.12 11.16
CA ALA A 202 8.96 0.31 12.36
C ALA A 202 8.63 1.12 13.63
N PHE A 203 9.02 2.40 13.66
CA PHE A 203 8.72 3.30 14.76
C PHE A 203 7.22 3.55 14.93
N TRP A 204 6.48 3.80 13.85
CA TRP A 204 5.03 4.02 13.91
C TRP A 204 4.27 2.76 14.31
N TYR A 205 4.59 1.59 13.74
CA TYR A 205 4.01 0.31 14.17
C TYR A 205 4.37 -0.03 15.62
N GLY A 206 5.63 0.18 16.02
CA GLY A 206 6.07 -0.04 17.40
C GLY A 206 5.35 0.87 18.39
N THR A 207 5.21 2.15 18.08
CA THR A 207 4.47 3.12 18.91
C THR A 207 2.99 2.73 19.03
N SER A 208 2.36 2.38 17.90
CA SER A 208 0.97 1.90 17.88
C SER A 208 0.78 0.66 18.75
N SER A 209 1.67 -0.31 18.61
CA SER A 209 1.64 -1.60 19.32
C SER A 209 1.86 -1.44 20.83
N LEU A 210 2.79 -0.58 21.25
CA LEU A 210 3.04 -0.28 22.66
C LEU A 210 1.90 0.51 23.30
N LEU A 211 1.31 1.46 22.58
CA LEU A 211 0.13 2.18 23.05
C LEU A 211 -1.05 1.22 23.23
N TYR A 212 -1.27 0.33 22.27
CA TYR A 212 -2.28 -0.72 22.38
C TYR A 212 -2.00 -1.66 23.56
N CYS A 213 -0.75 -2.07 23.77
CA CYS A 213 -0.34 -2.91 24.89
C CYS A 213 -0.70 -2.25 26.24
N ALA A 214 -0.46 -0.95 26.40
CA ALA A 214 -0.83 -0.22 27.61
C ALA A 214 -2.35 -0.18 27.81
N ILE A 215 -3.13 0.01 26.75
CA ILE A 215 -4.61 -0.02 26.80
C ILE A 215 -5.09 -1.42 27.21
N TYR A 216 -4.59 -2.47 26.53
CA TYR A 216 -4.96 -3.85 26.79
C TYR A 216 -4.66 -4.28 28.24
N LEU A 217 -3.46 -3.94 28.75
CA LEU A 217 -3.10 -4.20 30.14
C LEU A 217 -3.97 -3.41 31.13
N GLY A 218 -4.39 -2.20 30.77
CA GLY A 218 -5.29 -1.37 31.58
C GLY A 218 -6.73 -1.85 31.60
N THR A 219 -7.16 -2.64 30.62
CA THR A 219 -8.53 -3.17 30.52
C THR A 219 -8.68 -4.61 31.01
N THR A 220 -7.58 -5.29 31.35
CA THR A 220 -7.65 -6.70 31.75
C THR A 220 -7.95 -6.83 33.25
N ASP A 221 -8.82 -7.79 33.59
CA ASP A 221 -9.22 -8.09 34.98
C ASP A 221 -8.06 -8.54 35.89
N GLU A 222 -8.23 -8.38 37.20
CA GLU A 222 -7.20 -8.69 38.21
C GLU A 222 -6.79 -10.17 38.21
N ASP A 223 -7.75 -11.07 37.96
CA ASP A 223 -7.55 -12.53 37.92
C ASP A 223 -6.58 -12.98 36.83
N SER A 224 -6.37 -12.12 35.84
CA SER A 224 -5.46 -12.40 34.72
C SER A 224 -3.99 -12.40 35.13
N ASN A 225 -3.65 -11.85 36.30
CA ASN A 225 -2.30 -11.73 36.82
C ASN A 225 -1.32 -11.08 35.80
N LEU A 226 -1.81 -10.09 35.06
CA LEU A 226 -1.07 -9.29 34.07
C LEU A 226 -0.61 -7.92 34.60
N ARG A 227 -0.82 -7.65 35.89
CA ARG A 227 -0.31 -6.43 36.53
C ARG A 227 1.22 -6.39 36.47
N TRP A 228 1.77 -5.21 36.23
CA TRP A 228 3.23 -4.97 36.24
C TRP A 228 3.88 -5.41 37.56
N ILE A 229 3.16 -5.30 38.67
CA ILE A 229 3.65 -5.65 40.00
C ILE A 229 2.73 -6.67 40.64
N THR A 230 3.36 -7.69 41.23
CA THR A 230 2.68 -8.72 42.02
C THR A 230 3.03 -8.55 43.48
N TYR A 231 2.02 -8.72 44.33
CA TYR A 231 2.14 -8.76 45.78
C TYR A 231 1.81 -10.18 46.21
N PHE A 232 2.80 -10.91 46.68
CA PHE A 232 2.55 -12.17 47.37
C PHE A 232 2.33 -11.87 48.84
N THR A 233 1.36 -12.54 49.47
CA THR A 233 0.97 -12.33 50.87
C THR A 233 2.20 -12.44 51.78
N GLY A 234 2.61 -11.33 52.40
CA GLY A 234 3.79 -11.27 53.29
C GLY A 234 5.14 -11.00 52.61
N ASP A 235 5.21 -10.82 51.28
CA ASP A 235 6.44 -10.55 50.54
C ASP A 235 6.50 -9.12 49.97
N ARG A 236 7.70 -8.68 49.60
CA ARG A 236 7.94 -7.37 48.94
C ARG A 236 7.31 -7.34 47.54
N ALA A 237 7.01 -6.15 47.05
CA ALA A 237 6.57 -5.94 45.68
C ALA A 237 7.60 -6.53 44.69
N ARG A 238 7.14 -7.39 43.78
CA ARG A 238 7.98 -8.00 42.74
C ARG A 238 7.49 -7.60 41.35
N LEU A 239 8.43 -7.47 40.42
CA LEU A 239 8.11 -7.26 39.02
C LEU A 239 7.53 -8.55 38.42
N ASN A 240 6.44 -8.42 37.68
CA ASN A 240 5.84 -9.52 36.96
C ASN A 240 6.44 -9.66 35.56
N GLU A 241 6.92 -10.85 35.22
CA GLU A 241 7.53 -11.12 33.90
C GLU A 241 6.48 -11.25 32.78
N ARG A 242 5.22 -11.59 33.11
CA ARG A 242 4.13 -11.78 32.13
C ARG A 242 3.83 -10.53 31.27
N PRO A 243 3.60 -9.33 31.84
CA PRO A 243 3.39 -8.12 31.04
C PRO A 243 4.65 -7.70 30.28
N VAL A 244 5.86 -8.00 30.79
CA VAL A 244 7.12 -7.76 30.07
C VAL A 244 7.20 -8.64 28.82
N PHE A 245 6.84 -9.92 28.92
CA PHE A 245 6.76 -10.83 27.79
C PHE A 245 5.72 -10.36 26.76
N LEU A 246 4.52 -9.97 27.21
CA LEU A 246 3.49 -9.41 26.33
C LEU A 246 3.98 -8.16 25.59
N ALA A 247 4.65 -7.23 26.26
CA ALA A 247 5.21 -6.04 25.60
C ALA A 247 6.27 -6.41 24.55
N CYS A 248 7.12 -7.40 24.83
CA CYS A 248 8.10 -7.91 23.86
C CYS A 248 7.42 -8.60 22.66
N TYR A 249 6.34 -9.34 22.89
CA TYR A 249 5.50 -9.91 21.83
C TYR A 249 4.94 -8.79 20.94
N MET A 250 4.38 -7.73 21.53
CA MET A 250 3.80 -6.60 20.80
C MET A 250 4.86 -5.86 19.94
N ILE A 251 6.09 -5.69 20.43
CA ILE A 251 7.20 -5.15 19.64
C ILE A 251 7.58 -6.10 18.49
N THR A 252 7.68 -7.40 18.77
CA THR A 252 8.01 -8.40 17.74
C THR A 252 6.94 -8.45 16.66
N PHE A 253 5.67 -8.37 17.05
CA PHE A 253 4.52 -8.28 16.14
C PHE A 253 4.59 -7.04 15.25
N ALA A 254 4.95 -5.88 15.81
CA ALA A 254 5.17 -4.66 15.03
C ALA A 254 6.32 -4.80 14.01
N LEU A 255 7.41 -5.50 14.36
CA LEU A 255 8.52 -5.78 13.44
C LEU A 255 8.09 -6.71 12.31
N VAL A 256 7.39 -7.81 12.63
CA VAL A 256 6.82 -8.72 11.63
C VAL A 256 5.87 -7.98 10.71
N GLN A 257 4.98 -7.15 11.26
CA GLN A 257 4.07 -6.31 10.49
C GLN A 257 4.82 -5.31 9.59
N THR A 258 5.95 -4.76 10.05
CA THR A 258 6.79 -3.86 9.24
C THR A 258 7.34 -4.59 8.02
N VAL A 259 7.80 -5.83 8.19
CA VAL A 259 8.24 -6.67 7.06
C VAL A 259 7.08 -6.93 6.10
N GLU A 260 5.91 -7.32 6.62
CA GLU A 260 4.70 -7.55 5.81
C GLU A 260 4.22 -6.29 5.09
N HIS A 261 4.37 -5.12 5.70
CA HIS A 261 4.02 -3.84 5.11
C HIS A 261 4.81 -3.59 3.82
N TYR A 262 6.13 -3.82 3.85
CA TYR A 262 6.99 -3.69 2.67
C TYR A 262 6.79 -4.83 1.67
N ARG A 263 6.56 -6.07 2.15
CA ARG A 263 6.35 -7.25 1.29
C ARG A 263 5.12 -7.09 0.40
N HIS A 264 4.01 -6.59 0.95
CA HIS A 264 2.79 -6.33 0.19
C HIS A 264 2.72 -4.95 -0.46
N ASP A 265 3.76 -4.13 -0.28
CA ASP A 265 3.77 -2.73 -0.70
C ASP A 265 2.50 -1.98 -0.25
N THR A 266 2.19 -2.05 1.04
CA THR A 266 0.92 -1.56 1.60
C THR A 266 0.69 -0.08 1.29
N ASP A 267 1.77 0.71 1.15
CA ASP A 267 1.76 2.12 0.78
C ASP A 267 1.27 2.43 -0.65
N ARG A 268 1.18 1.42 -1.52
CA ARG A 268 0.69 1.58 -2.90
C ARG A 268 -0.78 2.00 -2.93
N LEU A 269 -1.06 3.04 -3.71
CA LEU A 269 -2.41 3.38 -4.18
C LEU A 269 -2.54 2.96 -5.64
N ASP A 270 -3.37 1.96 -5.88
CA ASP A 270 -3.71 1.53 -7.24
C ASP A 270 -4.86 2.40 -7.76
N LEU A 271 -4.60 3.30 -8.70
CA LEU A 271 -5.60 4.28 -9.18
C LEU A 271 -6.67 3.69 -10.12
N GLY A 272 -7.06 2.44 -9.89
CA GLY A 272 -8.04 1.74 -10.69
C GLY A 272 -7.46 1.31 -12.02
N ALA A 273 -6.48 0.39 -11.96
CA ALA A 273 -6.28 -0.64 -12.98
C ALA A 273 -7.61 -0.89 -13.72
N LEU A 274 -7.64 -0.51 -15.01
CA LEU A 274 -8.84 -0.29 -15.84
C LEU A 274 -9.92 -1.30 -15.46
N GLU A 275 -11.02 -0.78 -14.89
CA GLU A 275 -12.23 -1.54 -14.53
C GLU A 275 -12.04 -3.06 -14.57
N ARG A 276 -11.61 -3.65 -13.45
CA ARG A 276 -11.97 -5.05 -13.15
C ARG A 276 -13.49 -5.16 -13.32
N LYS A 277 -13.94 -5.51 -14.54
CA LYS A 277 -15.34 -5.53 -14.96
C LYS A 277 -16.06 -6.73 -14.31
N PRO A 278 -17.40 -6.69 -14.17
CA PRO A 278 -18.28 -5.53 -14.21
C PRO A 278 -19.18 -5.38 -12.99
N ALA A 279 -19.63 -4.14 -12.82
CA ALA A 279 -20.77 -3.72 -12.02
C ALA A 279 -22.10 -4.33 -12.52
N VAL A 280 -22.30 -5.65 -12.38
CA VAL A 280 -23.59 -6.31 -12.61
C VAL A 280 -24.42 -6.43 -11.33
N VAL A 281 -23.81 -6.25 -10.15
CA VAL A 281 -24.52 -6.43 -8.85
C VAL A 281 -24.94 -5.09 -8.20
N GLN A 282 -24.44 -3.95 -8.68
CA GLN A 282 -24.51 -2.68 -7.94
C GLN A 282 -25.69 -1.75 -8.29
N LYS A 283 -26.79 -2.28 -8.83
CA LYS A 283 -28.01 -1.48 -9.06
C LYS A 283 -29.04 -1.50 -7.92
N ASN A 284 -28.87 -2.34 -6.89
CA ASN A 284 -29.93 -2.56 -5.89
C ASN A 284 -29.57 -2.21 -4.42
N ALA A 285 -28.40 -1.64 -4.12
CA ALA A 285 -28.07 -1.23 -2.75
C ALA A 285 -28.27 0.29 -2.56
N GLY A 286 -29.53 0.70 -2.40
CA GLY A 286 -29.82 2.00 -1.83
C GLY A 286 -29.37 2.06 -0.37
N ILE A 287 -28.77 3.19 0.03
CA ILE A 287 -28.46 3.64 1.40
C ILE A 287 -26.98 3.53 1.84
N ILE A 288 -26.17 2.57 1.36
CA ILE A 288 -24.75 2.48 1.75
C ILE A 288 -23.83 2.80 0.55
N SER A 289 -22.88 3.73 0.75
CA SER A 289 -21.87 4.06 -0.27
C SER A 289 -21.12 2.80 -0.71
N GLY A 290 -21.10 2.46 -2.00
CA GLY A 290 -20.48 1.22 -2.51
C GLY A 290 -19.02 1.00 -2.07
N SER A 291 -18.28 2.07 -1.77
CA SER A 291 -16.93 1.98 -1.19
C SER A 291 -16.90 1.45 0.25
N LEU A 292 -17.91 1.77 1.07
CA LEU A 292 -17.99 1.26 2.44
C LEU A 292 -18.32 -0.24 2.40
N GLN A 293 -19.27 -0.65 1.56
CA GLN A 293 -19.61 -2.06 1.39
C GLN A 293 -18.40 -2.89 0.95
N ALA A 294 -17.62 -2.41 -0.03
CA ALA A 294 -16.40 -3.09 -0.47
C ALA A 294 -15.39 -3.27 0.67
N VAL A 295 -15.22 -2.26 1.54
CA VAL A 295 -14.34 -2.41 2.72
C VAL A 295 -14.90 -3.46 3.68
N LEU A 296 -16.20 -3.42 3.98
CA LEU A 296 -16.85 -4.35 4.90
C LEU A 296 -16.76 -5.80 4.42
N GLU A 297 -16.83 -6.04 3.11
CA GLU A 297 -16.67 -7.37 2.51
C GLU A 297 -15.23 -7.91 2.64
N GLU A 298 -14.21 -7.04 2.68
CA GLU A 298 -12.80 -7.44 2.88
C GLU A 298 -12.42 -7.65 4.37
N LEU A 299 -13.18 -7.09 5.32
CA LEU A 299 -12.83 -7.14 6.75
C LEU A 299 -12.73 -8.55 7.35
N PRO A 300 -13.62 -9.51 7.04
CA PRO A 300 -13.50 -10.87 7.59
C PRO A 300 -12.22 -11.59 7.14
N MET A 301 -11.83 -11.39 5.88
CA MET A 301 -10.58 -11.94 5.35
C MET A 301 -9.37 -11.28 6.03
N ALA A 302 -9.41 -9.96 6.22
CA ALA A 302 -8.39 -9.23 6.94
C ALA A 302 -8.24 -9.73 8.40
N LEU A 303 -9.35 -10.03 9.08
CA LEU A 303 -9.32 -10.59 10.44
C LEU A 303 -8.65 -11.96 10.47
N ALA A 304 -8.95 -12.84 9.51
CA ALA A 304 -8.31 -14.16 9.41
C ALA A 304 -6.79 -14.04 9.12
N GLU A 305 -6.38 -13.09 8.27
CA GLU A 305 -4.96 -12.78 8.03
C GLU A 305 -4.27 -12.31 9.32
N CYS A 306 -4.92 -11.44 10.10
CA CYS A 306 -4.39 -10.96 11.38
C CYS A 306 -4.22 -12.09 12.39
N PHE A 307 -5.19 -13.02 12.48
CA PHE A 307 -5.09 -14.20 13.33
C PHE A 307 -3.92 -15.09 12.95
N LYS A 308 -3.77 -15.38 11.65
CA LYS A 308 -2.63 -16.15 11.15
C LYS A 308 -1.30 -15.47 11.50
N LEU A 309 -1.19 -14.15 11.27
CA LEU A 309 0.04 -13.41 11.54
C LEU A 309 0.38 -13.38 13.04
N ALA A 310 -0.63 -13.17 13.90
CA ALA A 310 -0.47 -13.18 15.35
C ALA A 310 0.03 -14.54 15.87
N LEU A 311 -0.50 -15.64 15.31
CA LEU A 311 -0.08 -17.01 15.65
C LEU A 311 1.36 -17.29 15.21
N MET A 312 1.71 -16.91 13.97
CA MET A 312 3.07 -17.11 13.42
C MET A 312 4.13 -16.27 14.14
N THR A 313 3.73 -15.19 14.82
CA THR A 313 4.64 -14.32 15.58
C THR A 313 5.06 -14.91 16.93
N ILE A 314 4.30 -15.86 17.49
CA ILE A 314 4.62 -16.51 18.77
C ILE A 314 6.01 -17.17 18.75
N PRO A 315 6.33 -18.11 17.83
CA PRO A 315 7.64 -18.76 17.84
C PRO A 315 8.79 -17.77 17.66
N ALA A 316 8.62 -16.77 16.79
CA ALA A 316 9.60 -15.70 16.61
C ALA A 316 9.84 -14.93 17.91
N THR A 317 8.77 -14.60 18.64
CA THR A 317 8.84 -13.93 19.93
C THR A 317 9.52 -14.80 20.98
N LEU A 318 9.20 -16.09 21.07
CA LEU A 318 9.83 -16.99 22.04
C LEU A 318 11.34 -17.03 21.83
N ILE A 319 11.80 -17.21 20.59
CA ILE A 319 13.22 -17.21 20.25
C ILE A 319 13.84 -15.85 20.60
N LEU A 320 13.26 -14.74 20.11
CA LEU A 320 13.82 -13.40 20.34
C LEU A 320 13.87 -13.03 21.83
N TYR A 321 12.82 -13.38 22.56
CA TYR A 321 12.71 -13.10 23.98
C TYR A 321 13.77 -13.86 24.77
N PHE A 322 13.81 -15.19 24.68
CA PHE A 322 14.69 -15.99 25.52
C PHE A 322 16.17 -15.78 25.20
N PHE A 323 16.54 -15.57 23.93
CA PHE A 323 17.94 -15.43 23.54
C PHE A 323 18.47 -13.98 23.63
N PHE A 324 17.63 -12.96 23.42
CA PHE A 324 18.12 -11.59 23.25
C PHE A 324 17.42 -10.56 24.14
N LEU A 325 16.09 -10.60 24.25
CA LEU A 325 15.34 -9.50 24.89
C LEU A 325 15.14 -9.68 26.40
N ARG A 326 15.13 -10.91 26.93
CA ARG A 326 14.71 -11.19 28.31
C ARG A 326 15.50 -10.38 29.35
N SER A 327 16.83 -10.43 29.30
CA SER A 327 17.70 -9.72 30.24
C SER A 327 17.61 -8.20 30.09
N PHE A 328 17.55 -7.72 28.84
CA PHE A 328 17.43 -6.32 28.51
C PHE A 328 16.09 -5.73 28.96
N ALA A 329 14.98 -6.35 28.56
CA ALA A 329 13.63 -5.91 28.87
C ALA A 329 13.36 -5.95 30.38
N TRP A 330 13.85 -6.97 31.09
CA TRP A 330 13.75 -7.06 32.55
C TRP A 330 14.47 -5.90 33.23
N SER A 331 15.74 -5.67 32.87
CA SER A 331 16.58 -4.61 33.45
C SER A 331 16.00 -3.23 33.17
N TRP A 332 15.51 -3.01 31.96
CA TRP A 332 14.87 -1.77 31.55
C TRP A 332 13.58 -1.53 32.36
N THR A 333 12.69 -2.52 32.43
CA THR A 333 11.42 -2.41 33.18
C THR A 333 11.66 -2.12 34.66
N LEU A 334 12.64 -2.79 35.29
CA LEU A 334 13.03 -2.49 36.68
C LEU A 334 13.54 -1.05 36.84
N THR A 335 14.34 -0.56 35.89
CA THR A 335 14.86 0.82 35.93
C THR A 335 13.74 1.85 35.86
N PHE A 336 12.70 1.59 35.05
CA PHE A 336 11.54 2.47 34.91
C PHE A 336 10.57 2.41 36.09
N LEU A 337 10.34 1.24 36.69
CA LEU A 337 9.37 1.08 37.77
C LEU A 337 9.94 1.34 39.17
N ARG A 338 11.25 1.21 39.37
CA ARG A 338 11.90 1.42 40.67
C ARG A 338 11.67 2.81 41.30
N PRO A 339 11.56 3.93 40.55
CA PRO A 339 11.22 5.23 41.14
C PRO A 339 9.80 5.30 41.72
N PHE A 340 8.88 4.45 41.24
CA PHE A 340 7.46 4.51 41.61
C PHE A 340 7.09 3.43 42.65
N TYR A 341 7.89 2.37 42.75
CA TYR A 341 7.58 1.20 43.58
C TYR A 341 8.79 0.71 44.35
N ASN A 342 8.57 0.19 45.56
CA ASN A 342 9.61 -0.34 46.43
C ASN A 342 10.08 -1.74 45.95
N LEU A 343 10.78 -1.77 44.82
CA LEU A 343 11.29 -2.96 44.16
C LEU A 343 12.72 -3.31 44.63
N PRO A 344 13.10 -4.59 44.63
CA PRO A 344 14.46 -5.00 44.96
C PRO A 344 15.52 -4.34 44.05
N ARG A 345 16.67 -4.01 44.64
CA ARG A 345 17.81 -3.40 43.93
C ARG A 345 18.53 -4.39 43.01
N THR A 346 18.33 -5.68 43.22
CA THR A 346 18.90 -6.76 42.42
C THR A 346 18.15 -6.92 41.09
N ASN A 347 18.88 -6.90 39.97
CA ASN A 347 18.33 -7.18 38.64
C ASN A 347 18.38 -8.68 38.31
N MET A 348 18.18 -9.55 39.30
CA MET A 348 18.20 -11.00 39.08
C MET A 348 16.98 -11.41 38.27
N LEU A 349 17.20 -12.23 37.24
CA LEU A 349 16.11 -12.76 36.42
C LEU A 349 15.40 -13.90 37.18
N PRO A 350 14.07 -14.00 37.09
CA PRO A 350 13.35 -15.16 37.59
C PRO A 350 13.81 -16.43 36.88
N SER A 351 14.06 -17.51 37.63
CA SER A 351 14.40 -18.82 37.04
C SER A 351 13.18 -19.50 36.38
N SER A 352 11.96 -19.05 36.69
CA SER A 352 10.72 -19.58 36.12
C SER A 352 10.57 -19.23 34.65
N TRP A 353 9.87 -20.08 33.90
CA TRP A 353 9.45 -19.76 32.53
C TRP A 353 8.21 -18.87 32.57
N PRO A 354 8.21 -17.71 31.89
CA PRO A 354 7.08 -16.78 31.94
C PRO A 354 5.93 -17.17 31.01
N SER A 355 6.15 -18.10 30.07
CA SER A 355 5.20 -18.47 29.03
C SER A 355 4.26 -19.58 29.48
N ASP A 356 3.00 -19.21 29.72
CA ASP A 356 1.86 -20.10 29.97
C ASP A 356 0.92 -20.07 28.76
N ILE A 357 0.19 -21.16 28.50
CA ILE A 357 -0.75 -21.28 27.36
C ILE A 357 -1.77 -20.14 27.38
N TYR A 358 -2.27 -19.76 28.57
CA TYR A 358 -3.19 -18.63 28.72
C TYR A 358 -2.54 -17.30 28.36
N LEU A 359 -1.26 -17.10 28.68
CA LEU A 359 -0.52 -15.90 28.29
C LEU A 359 -0.32 -15.84 26.78
N LEU A 360 0.01 -16.98 26.15
CA LEU A 360 0.15 -17.08 24.70
C LEU A 360 -1.18 -16.78 23.99
N ALA A 361 -2.30 -17.31 24.48
CA ALA A 361 -3.62 -17.00 23.94
C ALA A 361 -3.96 -15.50 24.04
N ARG A 362 -3.60 -14.85 25.16
CA ARG A 362 -3.76 -13.39 25.32
C ARG A 362 -2.85 -12.59 24.40
N CYS A 363 -1.62 -13.06 24.15
CA CYS A 363 -0.75 -12.45 23.14
C CYS A 363 -1.41 -12.51 21.76
N VAL A 364 -1.94 -13.67 21.35
CA VAL A 364 -2.68 -13.81 20.08
C VAL A 364 -3.87 -12.85 20.04
N LEU A 365 -4.67 -12.78 21.10
CA LEU A 365 -5.83 -11.89 21.13
C LEU A 365 -5.43 -10.41 20.99
N ALA A 366 -4.41 -9.96 21.73
CA ALA A 366 -3.89 -8.60 21.63
C ALA A 366 -3.30 -8.30 20.24
N GLY A 367 -2.56 -9.27 19.67
CA GLY A 367 -2.01 -9.19 18.31
C GLY A 367 -3.10 -9.12 17.24
N VAL A 368 -4.17 -9.90 17.39
CA VAL A 368 -5.34 -9.87 16.51
C VAL A 368 -6.04 -8.52 16.56
N GLY A 369 -6.29 -7.98 17.75
CA GLY A 369 -6.95 -6.69 17.90
C GLY A 369 -6.18 -5.55 17.26
N VAL A 370 -4.89 -5.38 17.63
CA VAL A 370 -4.05 -4.34 17.03
C VAL A 370 -3.81 -4.56 15.54
N GLY A 371 -3.62 -5.81 15.11
CA GLY A 371 -3.48 -6.18 13.71
C GLY A 371 -4.72 -5.83 12.90
N PHE A 372 -5.92 -6.07 13.46
CA PHE A 372 -7.19 -5.75 12.82
C PHE A 372 -7.39 -4.24 12.67
N LEU A 373 -7.01 -3.42 13.67
CA LEU A 373 -7.00 -1.96 13.52
C LEU A 373 -6.11 -1.50 12.36
N TRP A 374 -4.91 -2.08 12.27
CA TRP A 374 -3.97 -1.75 11.19
C TRP A 374 -4.51 -2.17 9.82
N ALA A 375 -5.05 -3.39 9.72
CA ALA A 375 -5.60 -3.91 8.48
C ALA A 375 -6.83 -3.09 8.04
N ALA A 376 -7.79 -2.83 8.93
CA ALA A 376 -8.95 -2.01 8.66
C ALA A 376 -8.56 -0.60 8.20
N GLY A 377 -7.62 0.05 8.90
CA GLY A 377 -7.11 1.37 8.52
C GLY A 377 -6.45 1.37 7.14
N ASN A 378 -5.59 0.38 6.85
CA ASN A 378 -4.88 0.27 5.58
C ASN A 378 -5.81 0.00 4.39
N ARG A 379 -6.76 -0.92 4.54
CA ARG A 379 -7.76 -1.27 3.51
C ARG A 379 -8.71 -0.11 3.25
N ALA A 380 -9.23 0.50 4.32
CA ALA A 380 -10.08 1.69 4.23
C ALA A 380 -9.35 2.86 3.55
N PHE A 381 -8.06 3.07 3.85
CA PHE A 381 -7.27 4.10 3.19
C PHE A 381 -7.14 3.82 1.69
N SER A 382 -6.76 2.60 1.29
CA SER A 382 -6.65 2.22 -0.13
C SER A 382 -7.96 2.44 -0.89
N ILE A 383 -9.09 1.98 -0.34
CA ILE A 383 -10.39 2.04 -1.03
C ILE A 383 -10.95 3.47 -1.06
N PHE A 384 -10.87 4.23 0.03
CA PHE A 384 -11.46 5.58 0.05
C PHE A 384 -10.60 6.62 -0.67
N MET A 385 -9.26 6.47 -0.68
CA MET A 385 -8.37 7.40 -1.39
C MET A 385 -8.46 7.22 -2.91
N VAL A 386 -8.67 5.98 -3.37
CA VAL A 386 -8.89 5.64 -4.78
C VAL A 386 -10.37 5.79 -5.13
N LYS A 387 -10.78 7.04 -5.35
CA LYS A 387 -12.07 7.35 -5.98
C LYS A 387 -11.85 8.16 -7.25
N LYS A 388 -12.70 7.91 -8.25
CA LYS A 388 -12.75 8.70 -9.50
C LYS A 388 -12.71 10.20 -9.15
N PRO A 389 -11.90 11.04 -9.83
CA PRO A 389 -11.77 12.46 -9.55
C PRO A 389 -13.02 13.24 -10.03
N LEU A 390 -14.15 12.93 -9.39
CA LEU A 390 -15.46 13.50 -9.66
C LEU A 390 -16.01 14.16 -8.40
N LYS A 391 -16.72 15.26 -8.60
CA LYS A 391 -17.47 15.97 -7.56
C LYS A 391 -18.89 16.18 -8.08
N ASN A 392 -19.87 15.63 -7.35
CA ASN A 392 -21.29 15.67 -7.75
C ASN A 392 -21.49 15.21 -9.21
N ASP A 393 -20.88 14.08 -9.57
CA ASP A 393 -20.88 13.49 -10.92
C ASP A 393 -20.31 14.39 -12.03
N ASN A 394 -19.61 15.47 -11.70
CA ASN A 394 -18.88 16.31 -12.66
C ASN A 394 -17.36 16.19 -12.46
N PRO A 395 -16.53 16.46 -13.48
CA PRO A 395 -15.08 16.52 -13.34
C PRO A 395 -14.67 17.47 -12.22
N LEU A 396 -13.64 17.10 -11.47
CA LEU A 396 -13.21 17.85 -10.27
C LEU A 396 -12.85 19.31 -10.56
N THR A 397 -12.34 19.60 -11.76
CA THR A 397 -11.98 20.96 -12.20
C THR A 397 -13.16 21.83 -12.62
N SER A 398 -14.37 21.26 -12.77
CA SER A 398 -15.55 22.02 -13.23
C SER A 398 -15.94 23.17 -12.30
N ASP A 399 -15.67 23.04 -11.00
CA ASP A 399 -15.94 24.09 -10.01
C ASP A 399 -14.87 25.20 -9.99
N SER A 400 -13.78 25.04 -10.75
CA SER A 400 -12.73 26.04 -10.84
C SER A 400 -13.15 27.22 -11.71
N LYS A 401 -12.61 28.41 -11.42
CA LYS A 401 -12.79 29.61 -12.25
C LYS A 401 -12.23 29.43 -13.67
N ASP A 402 -11.16 28.66 -13.83
CA ASP A 402 -10.59 28.24 -15.12
C ASP A 402 -10.41 26.72 -15.12
N PRO A 403 -11.45 25.95 -15.50
CA PRO A 403 -11.41 24.50 -15.47
C PRO A 403 -10.29 23.91 -16.34
N ASN A 404 -10.12 24.39 -17.59
CA ASN A 404 -9.09 23.91 -18.52
C ASN A 404 -7.68 24.22 -18.03
N GLY A 405 -7.44 25.44 -17.55
CA GLY A 405 -6.13 25.80 -17.01
C GLY A 405 -5.76 25.03 -15.75
N SER A 406 -6.74 24.74 -14.91
CA SER A 406 -6.55 23.93 -13.70
C SER A 406 -6.18 22.49 -14.06
N LEU A 407 -6.90 21.88 -15.03
CA LEU A 407 -6.60 20.53 -15.52
C LEU A 407 -5.19 20.46 -16.13
N LEU A 408 -4.84 21.42 -16.99
CA LEU A 408 -3.53 21.50 -17.63
C LEU A 408 -2.38 21.65 -16.61
N ASN A 409 -2.60 22.42 -15.55
CA ASN A 409 -1.65 22.55 -14.45
C ASN A 409 -1.42 21.20 -13.75
N GLY A 410 -2.49 20.42 -13.56
CA GLY A 410 -2.42 19.06 -13.02
C GLY A 410 -1.63 18.11 -13.92
N LEU A 411 -1.89 18.14 -15.23
CA LEU A 411 -1.18 17.30 -16.23
C LEU A 411 0.32 17.62 -16.31
N LYS A 412 0.70 18.90 -16.10
CA LYS A 412 2.10 19.37 -16.07
C LYS A 412 2.77 19.24 -14.68
N SER A 413 2.10 18.65 -13.70
CA SER A 413 2.65 18.50 -12.35
C SER A 413 3.86 17.56 -12.32
N LYS A 414 4.92 17.96 -11.60
CA LYS A 414 6.07 17.09 -11.30
C LYS A 414 5.73 15.95 -10.35
N LYS A 415 4.69 16.10 -9.52
CA LYS A 415 4.24 15.06 -8.58
C LYS A 415 3.40 14.03 -9.32
N LEU A 416 3.89 12.79 -9.39
CA LEU A 416 3.24 11.68 -10.09
C LEU A 416 1.79 11.48 -9.65
N SER A 417 1.50 11.52 -8.34
CA SER A 417 0.14 11.37 -7.82
C SER A 417 -0.85 12.40 -8.36
N ILE A 418 -0.45 13.68 -8.39
CA ILE A 418 -1.28 14.76 -8.94
C ILE A 418 -1.47 14.58 -10.45
N LYS A 419 -0.38 14.24 -11.17
CA LYS A 419 -0.40 14.00 -12.61
C LYS A 419 -1.34 12.84 -12.96
N SER A 420 -1.30 11.74 -12.22
CA SER A 420 -2.17 10.58 -12.44
C SER A 420 -3.64 10.90 -12.18
N PHE A 421 -3.98 11.63 -11.11
CA PHE A 421 -5.37 12.08 -10.89
C PHE A 421 -5.88 13.01 -12.00
N ALA A 422 -5.04 13.95 -12.46
CA ALA A 422 -5.41 14.84 -13.56
C ALA A 422 -5.58 14.08 -14.88
N MET A 423 -4.73 13.08 -15.16
CA MET A 423 -4.86 12.23 -16.35
C MET A 423 -6.12 11.37 -16.28
N TRP A 424 -6.45 10.84 -15.10
CA TRP A 424 -7.69 10.10 -14.88
C TRP A 424 -8.93 10.98 -15.09
N GLU A 425 -8.92 12.22 -14.59
CA GLU A 425 -9.98 13.19 -14.85
C GLU A 425 -10.12 13.51 -16.35
N LEU A 426 -9.00 13.66 -17.06
CA LEU A 426 -9.00 13.88 -18.50
C LEU A 426 -9.61 12.69 -19.25
N ALA A 427 -9.26 11.46 -18.90
CA ALA A 427 -9.82 10.25 -19.51
C ALA A 427 -11.35 10.16 -19.28
N LEU A 428 -11.81 10.44 -18.06
CA LEU A 428 -13.24 10.49 -17.75
C LEU A 428 -13.96 11.59 -18.52
N THR A 429 -13.34 12.77 -18.64
CA THR A 429 -13.82 13.91 -19.43
C THR A 429 -13.97 13.52 -20.90
N ALA A 430 -12.98 12.85 -21.46
CA ALA A 430 -12.98 12.38 -22.85
C ALA A 430 -14.09 11.36 -23.12
N GLN A 431 -14.46 10.51 -22.17
CA GLN A 431 -15.52 9.52 -22.36
C GLN A 431 -16.92 10.10 -22.18
N ASN A 432 -17.18 10.77 -21.05
CA ASN A 432 -18.56 10.92 -20.56
C ASN A 432 -19.10 12.36 -20.58
N TYR A 433 -18.26 13.38 -20.84
CA TYR A 433 -18.64 14.78 -20.61
C TYR A 433 -18.55 15.66 -21.86
N GLY A 434 -19.56 15.58 -22.73
CA GLY A 434 -19.63 16.34 -23.99
C GLY A 434 -19.38 17.85 -23.88
N PRO A 435 -20.11 18.60 -23.03
CA PRO A 435 -19.89 20.05 -22.89
C PRO A 435 -18.45 20.39 -22.45
N ARG A 436 -17.85 19.53 -21.62
CA ARG A 436 -16.48 19.71 -21.15
C ARG A 436 -15.48 19.43 -22.27
N ARG A 437 -15.71 18.44 -23.13
CA ARG A 437 -14.88 18.19 -24.33
C ARG A 437 -14.95 19.35 -25.32
N GLN A 438 -16.14 19.85 -25.63
CA GLN A 438 -16.31 21.03 -26.48
C GLN A 438 -15.55 22.24 -25.92
N SER A 439 -15.57 22.44 -24.60
CA SER A 439 -14.78 23.49 -23.96
C SER A 439 -13.26 23.30 -24.10
N ILE A 440 -12.78 22.08 -24.32
CA ILE A 440 -11.36 21.79 -24.61
C ILE A 440 -11.04 22.13 -26.07
N PHE A 441 -11.91 21.79 -27.02
CA PHE A 441 -11.69 22.08 -28.44
C PHE A 441 -11.77 23.58 -28.76
N ASN A 442 -12.68 24.30 -28.12
CA ASN A 442 -12.91 25.73 -28.36
C ASN A 442 -11.91 26.65 -27.64
N ASP A 443 -11.02 26.12 -26.78
CA ASP A 443 -10.03 26.90 -26.04
C ASP A 443 -8.73 27.06 -26.86
N ILE A 444 -8.75 28.00 -27.80
CA ILE A 444 -7.69 28.22 -28.79
C ILE A 444 -6.68 29.29 -28.34
N ASP A 445 -7.17 30.40 -27.78
CA ASP A 445 -6.36 31.60 -27.50
C ASP A 445 -5.54 31.50 -26.21
N ARG A 446 -5.27 30.27 -25.74
CA ARG A 446 -4.54 30.04 -24.49
C ARG A 446 -3.04 30.25 -24.69
N GLN A 447 -2.41 30.78 -23.64
CA GLN A 447 -0.95 30.91 -23.56
C GLN A 447 -0.29 29.52 -23.67
N GLY A 448 0.63 29.36 -24.63
CA GLY A 448 1.24 28.08 -24.98
C GLY A 448 0.52 27.30 -26.09
N GLY A 449 -0.45 27.92 -26.77
CA GLY A 449 -1.20 27.35 -27.88
C GLY A 449 -2.54 26.72 -27.46
N PRO A 450 -3.32 26.21 -28.44
CA PRO A 450 -4.63 25.62 -28.19
C PRO A 450 -4.58 24.51 -27.14
N MET A 451 -5.63 24.42 -26.32
CA MET A 451 -5.71 23.43 -25.24
C MET A 451 -5.52 21.99 -25.76
N TRP A 452 -6.09 21.68 -26.92
CA TRP A 452 -5.87 20.39 -27.61
C TRP A 452 -4.39 20.11 -27.85
N SER A 453 -3.64 21.03 -28.45
CA SER A 453 -2.22 20.84 -28.78
C SER A 453 -1.37 20.57 -27.53
N GLN A 454 -1.67 21.25 -26.43
CA GLN A 454 -0.98 21.03 -25.16
C GLN A 454 -1.33 19.66 -24.54
N ILE A 455 -2.60 19.26 -24.55
CA ILE A 455 -3.02 17.92 -24.09
C ILE A 455 -2.38 16.84 -24.95
N TYR A 456 -2.48 16.97 -26.27
CA TYR A 456 -1.91 16.05 -27.24
C TYR A 456 -0.43 15.82 -26.98
N THR A 457 0.34 16.91 -26.83
CA THR A 457 1.78 16.84 -26.55
C THR A 457 2.07 16.07 -25.26
N ILE A 458 1.36 16.36 -24.16
CA ILE A 458 1.57 15.71 -22.86
C ILE A 458 1.22 14.21 -22.92
N CYS A 459 0.09 13.85 -23.55
CA CYS A 459 -0.33 12.47 -23.70
C CYS A 459 0.64 11.69 -24.59
N MET A 460 1.05 12.27 -25.72
CA MET A 460 2.01 11.64 -26.64
C MET A 460 3.39 11.46 -26.02
N GLU A 461 3.90 12.45 -25.27
CA GLU A 461 5.16 12.32 -24.53
C GLU A 461 5.06 11.20 -23.48
N THR A 462 3.94 11.13 -22.75
CA THR A 462 3.69 10.08 -21.76
C THR A 462 3.65 8.70 -22.41
N LEU A 463 3.08 8.55 -23.61
CA LEU A 463 3.07 7.28 -24.35
C LEU A 463 4.43 6.94 -24.97
N LYS A 464 5.12 7.90 -25.59
CA LYS A 464 6.46 7.72 -26.16
C LYS A 464 7.52 7.37 -25.11
N SER A 465 7.32 7.74 -23.85
CA SER A 465 8.20 7.29 -22.78
C SER A 465 8.24 5.76 -22.65
N ILE A 466 7.15 5.05 -22.94
CA ILE A 466 7.12 3.58 -22.96
C ILE A 466 8.03 3.05 -24.07
N GLU A 467 7.93 3.62 -25.26
CA GLU A 467 8.77 3.25 -26.40
C GLU A 467 10.25 3.47 -26.07
N SER A 468 10.60 4.63 -25.49
CA SER A 468 11.96 4.92 -25.06
C SER A 468 12.48 3.93 -24.00
N ASN A 469 11.63 3.50 -23.06
CA ASN A 469 12.03 2.55 -22.02
C ASN A 469 12.28 1.15 -22.60
N VAL A 470 11.39 0.72 -23.51
CA VAL A 470 11.51 -0.58 -24.20
C VAL A 470 12.75 -0.61 -25.09
N ASP A 471 13.05 0.48 -25.82
CA ASP A 471 14.23 0.56 -26.68
C ASP A 471 15.55 0.66 -25.89
N ALA A 472 15.51 1.27 -24.70
CA ALA A 472 16.65 1.34 -23.79
C ALA A 472 16.94 0.00 -23.09
N TYR A 473 15.96 -0.91 -23.05
CA TYR A 473 16.11 -2.21 -22.40
C TYR A 473 17.16 -3.07 -23.13
N GLY A 474 18.18 -3.51 -22.38
CA GLY A 474 19.29 -4.33 -22.90
C GLY A 474 20.48 -3.53 -23.44
N GLN A 475 20.40 -2.19 -23.51
CA GLN A 475 21.56 -1.36 -23.73
C GLN A 475 22.30 -1.12 -22.40
N PRO A 476 23.65 -1.20 -22.36
CA PRO A 476 24.39 -0.86 -21.15
C PRO A 476 24.07 0.59 -20.82
N ALA A 477 23.43 0.83 -19.67
CA ALA A 477 23.07 2.15 -19.22
C ALA A 477 24.31 3.05 -19.27
N ALA A 478 24.32 4.00 -20.21
CA ALA A 478 25.22 5.14 -20.10
C ALA A 478 25.00 5.67 -18.68
N HIS A 479 26.05 5.70 -17.87
CA HIS A 479 26.00 6.27 -16.55
C HIS A 479 25.57 7.74 -16.67
N VAL A 480 24.26 7.98 -16.61
CA VAL A 480 23.74 9.30 -16.31
C VAL A 480 24.12 9.49 -14.85
N ALA A 481 25.25 10.16 -14.64
CA ALA A 481 25.60 10.73 -13.36
C ALA A 481 24.34 11.41 -12.80
N PRO A 482 23.99 11.20 -11.52
CA PRO A 482 22.86 11.88 -10.94
C PRO A 482 22.98 13.37 -11.25
N GLU A 483 21.99 13.91 -11.96
CA GLU A 483 21.85 15.33 -12.21
C GLU A 483 21.97 16.00 -10.86
N ALA A 484 23.10 16.69 -10.67
CA ALA A 484 23.41 17.33 -9.41
C ALA A 484 22.26 18.28 -9.12
N ALA A 485 21.46 17.93 -8.11
CA ALA A 485 20.55 18.87 -7.49
C ALA A 485 21.38 20.11 -7.19
N GLN A 486 21.03 21.23 -7.82
CA GLN A 486 21.58 22.54 -7.47
C GLN A 486 21.21 22.78 -6.01
N ILE A 487 22.14 22.46 -5.12
CA ILE A 487 22.11 22.87 -3.73
C ILE A 487 22.41 24.36 -3.79
N GLU A 488 21.44 25.20 -3.42
CA GLU A 488 21.69 26.60 -3.06
C GLU A 488 22.89 26.63 -2.11
N GLU A 489 24.00 27.18 -2.59
CA GLU A 489 25.20 27.43 -1.82
C GLU A 489 24.87 28.43 -0.70
N LYS A 490 24.51 27.90 0.47
CA LYS A 490 24.62 28.66 1.70
C LYS A 490 26.11 28.77 2.05
N GLN A 491 26.74 29.86 1.59
CA GLN A 491 28.10 30.25 1.95
C GLN A 491 28.33 30.06 3.46
N ARG A 492 29.21 29.13 3.80
CA ARG A 492 29.81 29.02 5.13
C ARG A 492 31.32 29.16 4.96
N SER A 493 31.79 30.35 5.31
CA SER A 493 33.20 30.69 5.42
C SER A 493 33.79 30.01 6.65
N SER A 494 34.74 29.10 6.42
CA SER A 494 35.84 28.86 7.36
C SER A 494 37.03 28.35 6.56
N ALA A 495 38.12 29.11 6.59
CA ALA A 495 39.38 28.83 5.92
C ALA A 495 40.03 27.53 6.45
N PRO A 496 40.83 26.83 5.63
CA PRO A 496 41.48 25.58 6.04
C PRO A 496 42.64 25.87 7.00
N LEU A 497 42.65 25.18 8.14
CA LEU A 497 43.78 25.14 9.08
C LEU A 497 44.95 24.40 8.43
N ARG A 498 46.15 24.99 8.50
CA ARG A 498 47.42 24.34 8.14
C ARG A 498 47.71 23.23 9.13
N GLU A 499 48.04 22.04 8.61
CA GLU A 499 48.59 20.93 9.39
C GLU A 499 50.11 20.91 9.21
N ASP A 500 50.85 21.35 10.22
CA ASP A 500 52.28 21.04 10.37
C ASP A 500 52.44 19.73 11.13
N ALA A 501 53.20 18.80 10.55
CA ALA A 501 53.52 17.51 11.12
C ALA A 501 54.73 17.61 12.06
N ILE A 502 54.51 17.72 13.37
CA ILE A 502 55.57 17.55 14.36
C ILE A 502 54.97 16.84 15.59
N PHE A 503 55.46 15.61 15.83
CA PHE A 503 55.60 14.87 17.09
C PHE A 503 55.27 13.38 16.92
N THR A 504 56.34 12.62 16.68
CA THR A 504 56.43 11.18 16.94
C THR A 504 56.54 10.92 18.43
N SER A 505 55.64 10.11 19.00
CA SER A 505 55.94 9.29 20.18
C SER A 505 55.02 8.07 20.32
N GLN A 506 55.65 6.90 20.16
CA GLN A 506 55.50 5.69 20.98
C GLN A 506 54.14 4.95 21.04
N SER A 507 54.17 3.78 20.38
CA SER A 507 53.60 2.48 20.76
C SER A 507 52.54 2.43 21.88
N ARG A 508 51.30 2.14 21.47
CA ARG A 508 50.35 1.38 22.30
C ARG A 508 49.49 0.47 21.42
N GLN A 509 49.57 -0.82 21.75
CA GLN A 509 48.83 -1.99 21.26
C GLN A 509 47.64 -1.72 20.32
N ALA A 510 47.79 -2.12 19.05
CA ALA A 510 46.73 -2.13 18.07
C ALA A 510 45.81 -3.34 18.28
N THR A 511 44.54 -3.06 18.57
CA THR A 511 43.46 -4.04 18.72
C THR A 511 43.04 -4.56 17.34
N LEU A 512 42.75 -5.87 17.23
CA LEU A 512 42.38 -6.59 15.99
C LEU A 512 41.25 -5.95 15.14
N ARG A 513 40.44 -5.06 15.72
CA ARG A 513 39.38 -4.32 15.01
C ARG A 513 39.92 -3.32 13.97
N THR A 514 41.05 -2.68 14.24
CA THR A 514 41.62 -1.65 13.34
C THR A 514 42.23 -2.26 12.06
N GLY A 515 42.59 -3.55 12.09
CA GLY A 515 43.05 -4.28 10.91
C GLY A 515 41.92 -4.64 9.94
N VAL A 516 40.71 -4.91 10.47
CA VAL A 516 39.52 -5.23 9.67
C VAL A 516 38.96 -3.97 9.00
N GLU A 517 38.97 -2.83 9.69
CA GLU A 517 38.54 -1.54 9.13
C GLU A 517 39.43 -1.11 7.96
N LYS A 518 40.76 -1.29 8.08
CA LYS A 518 41.69 -0.99 6.99
C LYS A 518 41.58 -1.97 5.80
N ALA A 519 41.11 -3.20 6.02
CA ALA A 519 40.85 -4.15 4.95
C ALA A 519 39.53 -3.83 4.22
N LEU A 520 38.50 -3.39 4.95
CA LEU A 520 37.23 -2.92 4.39
C LEU A 520 37.40 -1.61 3.60
N ASP A 521 38.18 -0.66 4.10
CA ASP A 521 38.49 0.59 3.38
C ASP A 521 39.28 0.35 2.08
N LYS A 522 40.11 -0.70 2.04
CA LYS A 522 40.84 -1.10 0.83
C LYS A 522 39.95 -1.87 -0.15
N LEU A 523 38.97 -2.63 0.34
CA LEU A 523 37.99 -3.32 -0.49
C LEU A 523 36.97 -2.35 -1.11
N ALA A 524 36.62 -1.28 -0.40
CA ALA A 524 35.73 -0.22 -0.89
C ALA A 524 36.38 0.65 -1.99
N ARG A 525 37.71 0.77 -1.99
CA ARG A 525 38.43 1.59 -2.98
C ARG A 525 38.74 0.85 -4.29
N ASN A 526 38.79 -0.48 -4.31
CA ASN A 526 39.13 -1.28 -5.50
C ASN A 526 38.22 -2.52 -5.64
N PRO A 527 37.00 -2.39 -6.21
CA PRO A 527 36.12 -3.53 -6.45
C PRO A 527 36.64 -4.31 -7.66
N GLY A 528 37.51 -5.30 -7.43
CA GLY A 528 38.06 -6.14 -8.49
C GLY A 528 39.27 -6.99 -8.12
N SER A 529 39.88 -6.79 -6.95
CA SER A 529 40.96 -7.65 -6.47
C SER A 529 40.40 -8.83 -5.67
N THR A 530 40.54 -10.05 -6.21
CA THR A 530 40.29 -11.27 -5.44
C THR A 530 41.39 -11.40 -4.36
N PRO A 531 41.05 -11.73 -3.10
CA PRO A 531 41.98 -11.70 -1.96
C PRO A 531 43.11 -12.76 -2.01
N ALA A 532 43.22 -13.53 -3.09
CA ALA A 532 44.23 -14.56 -3.28
C ALA A 532 45.51 -14.06 -3.99
N SER A 533 45.48 -12.88 -4.62
CA SER A 533 46.62 -12.35 -5.40
C SER A 533 47.63 -11.54 -4.57
N GLU A 534 47.24 -10.98 -3.42
CA GLU A 534 48.12 -10.15 -2.56
C GLU A 534 48.64 -10.84 -1.28
N LEU A 535 48.49 -12.16 -1.17
CA LEU A 535 49.12 -12.91 -0.08
C LEU A 535 50.62 -13.04 -0.36
N SER A 536 51.45 -12.56 0.58
CA SER A 536 52.92 -12.65 0.52
C SER A 536 53.39 -14.07 0.17
N PRO A 537 54.55 -14.26 -0.50
CA PRO A 537 55.02 -15.58 -0.90
C PRO A 537 55.16 -16.56 0.28
N ILE A 538 55.37 -16.04 1.50
CA ILE A 538 55.41 -16.82 2.75
C ILE A 538 53.99 -17.23 3.17
N ALA A 539 53.00 -16.34 3.06
CA ALA A 539 51.59 -16.64 3.33
C ALA A 539 50.98 -17.61 2.31
N ARG A 540 51.41 -17.56 1.04
CA ARG A 540 51.06 -18.59 0.04
C ARG A 540 51.64 -19.95 0.40
N LYS A 541 52.89 -20.01 0.84
CA LYS A 541 53.55 -21.26 1.20
C LYS A 541 52.95 -21.86 2.48
N THR A 542 52.59 -21.04 3.47
CA THR A 542 51.90 -21.52 4.68
C THR A 542 50.44 -21.87 4.41
N TRP A 543 49.74 -21.16 3.54
CA TRP A 543 48.38 -21.52 3.12
C TRP A 543 48.35 -22.80 2.28
N GLN A 544 49.27 -22.97 1.33
CA GLN A 544 49.40 -24.21 0.54
C GLN A 544 49.81 -25.38 1.43
N ASN A 545 50.81 -25.22 2.31
CA ASN A 545 51.19 -26.26 3.26
C ASN A 545 50.09 -26.56 4.29
N ALA A 546 49.25 -25.60 4.68
CA ALA A 546 48.10 -25.85 5.55
C ALA A 546 46.95 -26.53 4.79
N LYS A 547 46.69 -26.12 3.54
CA LYS A 547 45.70 -26.75 2.66
C LYS A 547 46.05 -28.20 2.38
N ASP A 548 47.32 -28.48 2.07
CA ASP A 548 47.81 -29.82 1.74
C ASP A 548 47.95 -30.75 2.96
N ARG A 549 48.00 -30.19 4.18
CA ARG A 549 48.16 -30.96 5.43
C ARG A 549 46.86 -31.14 6.21
N VAL A 550 45.81 -30.39 5.88
CA VAL A 550 44.51 -30.42 6.58
C VAL A 550 43.38 -30.97 5.71
N LEU A 551 43.53 -31.01 4.37
CA LEU A 551 42.51 -31.55 3.46
C LEU A 551 43.05 -32.77 2.69
N SER A 552 42.40 -33.92 2.87
CA SER A 552 42.62 -35.10 2.02
C SER A 552 42.29 -34.75 0.56
N LYS A 553 43.01 -35.34 -0.42
CA LYS A 553 42.76 -35.14 -1.86
C LYS A 553 41.29 -35.40 -2.24
N GLU A 554 40.62 -36.33 -1.57
CA GLU A 554 39.19 -36.64 -1.77
C GLU A 554 38.27 -35.53 -1.24
N GLN A 555 38.64 -34.84 -0.15
CA GLN A 555 37.89 -33.67 0.34
C GLN A 555 38.13 -32.43 -0.51
N GLN A 556 39.27 -32.33 -1.19
CA GLN A 556 39.58 -31.22 -2.09
C GLN A 556 38.79 -31.30 -3.41
N GLU A 557 38.47 -32.52 -3.86
CA GLU A 557 37.56 -32.75 -5.01
C GLU A 557 36.08 -32.51 -4.64
N ALA A 558 35.69 -32.86 -3.40
CA ALA A 558 34.37 -32.55 -2.84
C ALA A 558 34.14 -31.04 -2.58
N VAL A 559 35.22 -30.27 -2.43
CA VAL A 559 35.26 -28.80 -2.27
C VAL A 559 35.62 -28.13 -3.61
N SER A 560 35.27 -28.76 -4.74
CA SER A 560 35.35 -28.08 -6.03
C SER A 560 34.36 -26.90 -6.08
N PRO A 561 34.78 -25.73 -6.59
CA PRO A 561 33.94 -24.54 -6.60
C PRO A 561 32.62 -24.76 -7.34
N ASP A 562 32.59 -25.63 -8.36
CA ASP A 562 31.39 -25.98 -9.11
C ASP A 562 30.41 -26.81 -8.28
N HIS A 563 30.89 -27.72 -7.42
CA HIS A 563 30.03 -28.54 -6.58
C HIS A 563 29.52 -27.77 -5.35
N LEU A 564 30.36 -26.90 -4.77
CA LEU A 564 29.94 -25.94 -3.74
C LEU A 564 28.93 -24.93 -4.28
N MET A 565 29.13 -24.41 -5.49
CA MET A 565 28.19 -23.48 -6.13
C MET A 565 26.89 -24.19 -6.51
N GLY A 566 26.96 -25.46 -6.94
CA GLY A 566 25.80 -26.32 -7.14
C GLY A 566 25.01 -26.58 -5.85
N GLN A 567 25.67 -26.95 -4.76
CA GLN A 567 25.04 -27.17 -3.45
C GLN A 567 24.51 -25.85 -2.84
N ALA A 568 25.25 -24.76 -2.93
CA ALA A 568 24.80 -23.44 -2.49
C ALA A 568 23.59 -22.97 -3.29
N ARG A 569 23.55 -23.24 -4.61
CA ARG A 569 22.38 -22.98 -5.45
C ARG A 569 21.20 -23.87 -5.07
N GLN A 570 21.42 -25.14 -4.76
CA GLN A 570 20.37 -26.06 -4.32
C GLN A 570 19.79 -25.65 -2.95
N VAL A 571 20.65 -25.27 -2.01
CA VAL A 571 20.26 -24.72 -0.70
C VAL A 571 19.56 -23.37 -0.88
N ALA A 572 20.03 -22.50 -1.78
CA ALA A 572 19.37 -21.23 -2.08
C ALA A 572 17.98 -21.46 -2.70
N ILE A 573 17.82 -22.40 -3.62
CA ILE A 573 16.52 -22.78 -4.19
C ILE A 573 15.61 -23.37 -3.10
N SER A 574 16.14 -24.21 -2.22
CA SER A 574 15.41 -24.74 -1.06
C SER A 574 15.00 -23.63 -0.09
N LEU A 575 15.84 -22.62 0.14
CA LEU A 575 15.55 -21.49 1.02
C LEU A 575 14.53 -20.52 0.38
N ILE A 576 14.62 -20.31 -0.94
CA ILE A 576 13.64 -19.53 -1.72
C ILE A 576 12.29 -20.26 -1.79
N SER A 577 12.26 -21.59 -1.68
CA SER A 577 11.01 -22.36 -1.62
C SER A 577 10.22 -22.15 -0.33
N ILE A 578 10.88 -21.66 0.73
CA ILE A 578 10.22 -21.26 1.97
C ILE A 578 9.50 -19.93 1.70
N GLY A 579 8.17 -20.00 1.52
CA GLY A 579 7.37 -18.90 0.95
C GLY A 579 7.59 -17.52 1.58
N TRP A 580 7.84 -17.43 2.89
CA TRP A 580 8.05 -16.14 3.56
C TRP A 580 9.43 -15.51 3.28
N ILE A 581 10.48 -16.32 3.06
CA ILE A 581 11.83 -15.84 2.67
C ILE A 581 11.91 -15.66 1.15
N GLY A 582 11.31 -16.60 0.42
CA GLY A 582 11.26 -16.62 -1.04
C GLY A 582 10.70 -15.34 -1.63
N ASP A 583 9.57 -14.86 -1.10
CA ASP A 583 8.92 -13.63 -1.58
C ASP A 583 9.79 -12.37 -1.41
N LEU A 584 10.68 -12.33 -0.41
CA LEU A 584 11.58 -11.20 -0.16
C LEU A 584 12.79 -11.18 -1.12
N ILE A 585 13.23 -12.35 -1.57
CA ILE A 585 14.42 -12.52 -2.42
C ILE A 585 14.06 -12.61 -3.90
N ARG A 586 12.84 -13.10 -4.20
CA ARG A 586 12.40 -13.42 -5.54
C ARG A 586 12.23 -12.17 -6.40
N GLN A 587 12.96 -12.15 -7.49
CA GLN A 587 12.70 -11.22 -8.60
C GLN A 587 11.65 -11.86 -9.49
N SER A 588 10.46 -11.26 -9.54
CA SER A 588 9.37 -11.75 -10.39
C SER A 588 9.46 -11.15 -11.78
N PHE A 589 9.11 -11.95 -12.79
CA PHE A 589 8.96 -11.49 -14.17
C PHE A 589 8.12 -10.21 -14.25
N ARG A 590 6.98 -10.17 -13.54
CA ARG A 590 6.07 -9.01 -13.45
C ARG A 590 6.80 -7.72 -13.08
N THR A 591 7.59 -7.72 -12.02
CA THR A 591 8.30 -6.51 -11.55
C THR A 591 9.39 -6.05 -12.51
N GLN A 592 10.16 -6.98 -13.09
CA GLN A 592 11.24 -6.66 -14.02
C GLN A 592 10.71 -6.20 -15.38
N PHE A 593 9.68 -6.88 -15.89
CA PHE A 593 9.05 -6.53 -17.15
C PHE A 593 8.33 -5.19 -17.04
N ALA A 594 7.61 -4.94 -15.95
CA ALA A 594 7.04 -3.62 -15.69
C ALA A 594 8.13 -2.53 -15.56
N ALA A 595 9.27 -2.82 -14.93
CA ALA A 595 10.39 -1.89 -14.87
C ALA A 595 10.92 -1.53 -16.27
N ALA A 596 11.04 -2.52 -17.15
CA ALA A 596 11.52 -2.35 -18.50
C ALA A 596 10.55 -1.54 -19.38
N VAL A 597 9.24 -1.74 -19.21
CA VAL A 597 8.22 -1.08 -20.05
C VAL A 597 7.84 0.30 -19.51
N LEU A 598 7.60 0.42 -18.21
CA LEU A 598 7.03 1.61 -17.57
C LEU A 598 8.09 2.47 -16.85
N GLY A 599 9.32 1.98 -16.72
CA GLY A 599 10.42 2.67 -16.05
C GLY A 599 10.47 2.45 -14.53
N GLY A 600 11.40 3.15 -13.87
CA GLY A 600 11.55 3.13 -12.41
C GLY A 600 11.83 4.51 -11.81
N PRO A 601 11.71 4.68 -10.49
CA PRO A 601 11.53 3.63 -9.46
C PRO A 601 10.07 3.21 -9.20
N PHE A 602 9.08 3.97 -9.67
CA PHE A 602 7.65 3.63 -9.58
C PHE A 602 7.04 3.64 -10.98
N ALA A 603 6.42 2.53 -11.38
CA ALA A 603 5.71 2.42 -12.64
C ALA A 603 4.21 2.52 -12.40
N GLU A 604 3.57 3.54 -12.97
CA GLU A 604 2.12 3.71 -12.87
C GLU A 604 1.43 3.37 -14.21
N PRO A 605 0.91 2.15 -14.38
CA PRO A 605 0.28 1.74 -15.64
C PRO A 605 -0.98 2.56 -15.96
N THR A 606 -1.74 2.95 -14.93
CA THR A 606 -2.99 3.72 -15.09
C THR A 606 -2.74 5.09 -15.73
N LEU A 607 -1.57 5.70 -15.50
CA LEU A 607 -1.22 6.99 -16.09
C LEU A 607 -1.16 6.88 -17.62
N HIS A 608 -0.45 5.88 -18.13
CA HIS A 608 -0.31 5.66 -19.57
C HIS A 608 -1.62 5.20 -20.20
N ALA A 609 -2.36 4.32 -19.52
CA ALA A 609 -3.62 3.83 -20.03
C ALA A 609 -4.68 4.95 -20.07
N ASN A 610 -4.78 5.78 -19.05
CA ASN A 610 -5.65 6.97 -19.07
C ASN A 610 -5.22 7.98 -20.14
N ALA A 611 -3.91 8.15 -20.39
CA ALA A 611 -3.42 9.00 -21.47
C ALA A 611 -3.86 8.47 -22.85
N ALA A 612 -3.75 7.16 -23.08
CA ALA A 612 -4.21 6.52 -24.31
C ALA A 612 -5.72 6.66 -24.50
N ILE A 613 -6.50 6.35 -23.46
CA ILE A 613 -7.96 6.49 -23.47
C ILE A 613 -8.35 7.94 -23.77
N ALA A 614 -7.78 8.91 -23.06
CA ALA A 614 -8.07 10.32 -23.27
C ALA A 614 -7.80 10.76 -24.71
N LEU A 615 -6.63 10.38 -25.24
CA LEU A 615 -6.20 10.73 -26.60
C LEU A 615 -7.15 10.13 -27.66
N CYS A 616 -7.44 8.84 -27.56
CA CYS A 616 -8.30 8.14 -28.52
C CYS A 616 -9.75 8.61 -28.46
N GLN A 617 -10.30 8.80 -27.26
CA GLN A 617 -11.68 9.24 -27.07
C GLN A 617 -11.89 10.70 -27.51
N LEU A 618 -10.94 11.60 -27.20
CA LEU A 618 -10.99 12.96 -27.73
C LEU A 618 -10.84 12.98 -29.26
N ALA A 619 -9.99 12.14 -29.83
CA ALA A 619 -9.87 12.00 -31.28
C ALA A 619 -11.19 11.55 -31.92
N VAL A 620 -11.83 10.50 -31.40
CA VAL A 620 -13.10 10.01 -31.92
C VAL A 620 -14.22 11.06 -31.81
N HIS A 621 -14.35 11.71 -30.65
CA HIS A 621 -15.39 12.73 -30.45
C HIS A 621 -15.13 14.03 -31.24
N SER A 622 -13.89 14.29 -31.65
CA SER A 622 -13.55 15.48 -32.45
C SER A 622 -14.32 15.54 -33.78
N LEU A 623 -14.68 14.39 -34.37
CA LEU A 623 -15.43 14.35 -35.62
C LEU A 623 -16.77 15.11 -35.57
N ALA A 624 -17.40 15.17 -34.39
CA ALA A 624 -18.66 15.87 -34.18
C ALA A 624 -18.50 17.19 -33.39
N GLU A 625 -17.47 17.30 -32.56
CA GLU A 625 -17.36 18.37 -31.55
C GLU A 625 -16.24 19.40 -31.84
N ASP A 626 -15.28 19.10 -32.71
CA ASP A 626 -14.18 20.01 -33.05
C ASP A 626 -14.54 20.91 -34.23
N SER A 627 -15.01 22.13 -33.93
CA SER A 627 -15.42 23.11 -34.95
C SER A 627 -14.27 23.67 -35.79
N TYR A 628 -13.03 23.53 -35.32
CA TYR A 628 -11.86 24.16 -35.95
C TYR A 628 -10.97 23.15 -36.69
N GLY A 629 -11.23 21.84 -36.52
CA GLY A 629 -10.41 20.79 -37.11
C GLY A 629 -8.97 20.81 -36.60
N ASN A 630 -8.75 21.12 -35.33
CA ASN A 630 -7.40 21.05 -34.77
C ASN A 630 -6.93 19.60 -34.61
N VAL A 631 -7.86 18.68 -34.33
CA VAL A 631 -7.56 17.30 -33.97
C VAL A 631 -7.18 16.44 -35.19
N HIS A 632 -7.80 16.68 -36.35
CA HIS A 632 -7.62 15.84 -37.55
C HIS A 632 -6.15 15.71 -37.99
N ARG A 633 -5.35 16.76 -37.76
CA ARG A 633 -3.94 16.82 -38.18
C ARG A 633 -3.07 15.83 -37.44
N ASP A 634 -3.44 15.53 -36.20
CA ASP A 634 -2.63 14.74 -35.27
C ASP A 634 -2.98 13.25 -35.29
N VAL A 635 -4.18 12.88 -35.79
CA VAL A 635 -4.70 11.50 -35.86
C VAL A 635 -3.70 10.51 -36.48
N PRO A 636 -3.03 10.81 -37.62
CA PRO A 636 -2.08 9.87 -38.20
C PRO A 636 -0.90 9.56 -37.27
N SER A 637 -0.43 10.56 -36.51
CA SER A 637 0.65 10.37 -35.54
C SER A 637 0.19 9.54 -34.34
N ILE A 638 -1.07 9.68 -33.93
CA ILE A 638 -1.68 8.86 -32.87
C ILE A 638 -1.67 7.38 -33.27
N ILE A 639 -2.23 7.07 -34.45
CA ILE A 639 -2.33 5.69 -34.96
C ILE A 639 -0.95 5.03 -35.06
N ARG A 640 0.03 5.72 -35.66
CA ARG A 640 1.40 5.19 -35.82
C ARG A 640 2.09 4.94 -34.48
N THR A 641 1.97 5.87 -33.53
CA THR A 641 2.61 5.74 -32.22
C THR A 641 2.01 4.61 -31.40
N LEU A 642 0.67 4.50 -31.34
CA LEU A 642 -0.01 3.42 -30.63
C LEU A 642 0.37 2.05 -31.22
N SER A 643 0.38 1.94 -32.55
CA SER A 643 0.78 0.70 -33.25
C SER A 643 2.23 0.31 -32.96
N SER A 644 3.16 1.29 -32.95
CA SER A 644 4.57 1.06 -32.60
C SER A 644 4.71 0.53 -31.17
N ILE A 645 4.08 1.19 -30.20
CA ILE A 645 4.15 0.82 -28.77
C ILE A 645 3.63 -0.61 -28.57
N ILE A 646 2.46 -0.96 -29.13
CA ILE A 646 1.88 -2.31 -28.98
C ILE A 646 2.86 -3.37 -29.49
N LYS A 647 3.36 -3.20 -30.73
CA LYS A 647 4.29 -4.17 -31.33
C LYS A 647 5.60 -4.30 -30.54
N LYS A 648 6.16 -3.19 -30.05
CA LYS A 648 7.39 -3.19 -29.26
C LYS A 648 7.21 -3.86 -27.90
N VAL A 649 6.12 -3.56 -27.19
CA VAL A 649 5.84 -4.14 -25.87
C VAL A 649 5.56 -5.65 -25.98
N GLU A 650 4.77 -6.09 -26.95
CA GLU A 650 4.51 -7.52 -27.18
C GLU A 650 5.76 -8.27 -27.65
N GLY A 651 6.55 -7.65 -28.54
CA GLY A 651 7.83 -8.17 -28.99
C GLY A 651 8.82 -8.35 -27.82
N LEU A 652 8.92 -7.34 -26.95
CA LEU A 652 9.74 -7.42 -25.74
C LEU A 652 9.25 -8.54 -24.81
N LYS A 653 7.93 -8.65 -24.57
CA LYS A 653 7.35 -9.71 -23.72
C LYS A 653 7.73 -11.11 -24.20
N ALA A 654 7.74 -11.33 -25.51
CA ALA A 654 8.13 -12.62 -26.10
C ALA A 654 9.61 -12.95 -25.83
N GLN A 655 10.49 -11.96 -25.96
CA GLN A 655 11.95 -12.11 -25.87
C GLN A 655 12.50 -11.99 -24.44
N PHE A 656 11.70 -11.51 -23.48
CA PHE A 656 12.17 -11.20 -22.14
C PHE A 656 12.67 -12.46 -21.37
N PRO A 657 13.87 -12.43 -20.79
CA PRO A 657 14.46 -13.56 -20.09
C PRO A 657 13.78 -13.80 -18.72
N LEU A 658 13.65 -15.07 -18.33
CA LEU A 658 13.19 -15.43 -16.99
C LEU A 658 14.38 -15.39 -16.01
N HIS A 659 14.22 -14.67 -14.89
CA HIS A 659 15.24 -14.67 -13.84
C HIS A 659 15.22 -15.99 -13.07
N TRP A 660 16.39 -16.51 -12.69
CA TRP A 660 16.54 -17.81 -12.04
C TRP A 660 15.85 -17.92 -10.66
N THR A 661 15.55 -16.80 -10.01
CA THR A 661 14.78 -16.77 -8.75
C THR A 661 13.28 -16.95 -8.96
N ASP A 662 12.78 -16.84 -10.19
CA ASP A 662 11.37 -16.95 -10.51
C ASP A 662 10.95 -18.43 -10.68
N VAL A 663 10.69 -19.09 -9.55
CA VAL A 663 10.34 -20.53 -9.52
C VAL A 663 9.02 -20.85 -10.22
N ARG A 664 8.09 -19.89 -10.39
CA ARG A 664 6.80 -20.15 -11.06
C ARG A 664 6.90 -20.09 -12.59
N GLY A 665 7.90 -19.40 -13.15
CA GLY A 665 8.10 -19.29 -14.60
C GLY A 665 6.94 -18.68 -15.39
N LEU A 666 5.97 -18.03 -14.73
CA LEU A 666 4.79 -17.44 -15.37
C LEU A 666 5.17 -16.10 -16.02
N LYS A 667 5.05 -16.00 -17.36
CA LYS A 667 5.24 -14.76 -18.14
C LYS A 667 4.00 -13.86 -18.11
N GLU A 668 3.46 -13.63 -16.93
CA GLU A 668 2.24 -12.83 -16.73
C GLU A 668 2.58 -11.49 -16.08
N CYS A 669 2.07 -10.41 -16.66
CA CYS A 669 2.20 -9.07 -16.10
C CYS A 669 0.88 -8.31 -16.30
N PRO A 670 -0.10 -8.51 -15.40
CA PRO A 670 -1.45 -8.01 -15.60
C PRO A 670 -1.49 -6.49 -15.81
N GLU A 671 -0.62 -5.72 -15.13
CA GLU A 671 -0.55 -4.26 -15.31
C GLU A 671 -0.21 -3.81 -16.73
N VAL A 672 0.73 -4.50 -17.37
CA VAL A 672 1.17 -4.16 -18.73
C VAL A 672 0.19 -4.75 -19.74
N ASP A 673 -0.37 -5.92 -19.45
CA ASP A 673 -1.37 -6.56 -20.29
C ASP A 673 -2.66 -5.72 -20.35
N GLU A 674 -3.12 -5.16 -19.23
CA GLU A 674 -4.23 -4.21 -19.17
C GLU A 674 -3.93 -2.92 -19.94
N LEU A 675 -2.70 -2.41 -19.87
CA LEU A 675 -2.27 -1.25 -20.65
C LEU A 675 -2.29 -1.55 -22.15
N VAL A 676 -1.76 -2.69 -22.58
CA VAL A 676 -1.76 -3.12 -23.99
C VAL A 676 -3.20 -3.28 -24.48
N GLU A 677 -4.09 -3.86 -23.68
CA GLU A 677 -5.50 -3.98 -24.03
C GLU A 677 -6.19 -2.61 -24.17
N ALA A 678 -5.89 -1.67 -23.28
CA ALA A 678 -6.39 -0.29 -23.38
C ALA A 678 -5.90 0.41 -24.65
N LEU A 679 -4.62 0.21 -25.02
CA LEU A 679 -4.04 0.74 -26.26
C LEU A 679 -4.70 0.12 -27.50
N LYS A 680 -4.91 -1.20 -27.52
CA LYS A 680 -5.59 -1.91 -28.62
C LYS A 680 -7.02 -1.44 -28.80
N THR A 681 -7.77 -1.37 -27.70
CA THR A 681 -9.17 -0.90 -27.71
C THR A 681 -9.27 0.54 -28.21
N GLY A 682 -8.39 1.43 -27.73
CA GLY A 682 -8.36 2.81 -28.21
C GLY A 682 -7.98 2.93 -29.69
N LEU A 683 -6.99 2.15 -30.14
CA LEU A 683 -6.56 2.12 -31.54
C LEU A 683 -7.67 1.62 -32.46
N GLU A 684 -8.38 0.56 -32.06
CA GLU A 684 -9.52 0.01 -32.80
C GLU A 684 -10.62 1.06 -32.99
N GLN A 685 -10.98 1.79 -31.92
CA GLN A 685 -11.98 2.86 -31.99
C GLN A 685 -11.57 3.99 -32.93
N VAL A 686 -10.31 4.42 -32.89
CA VAL A 686 -9.81 5.48 -33.77
C VAL A 686 -9.84 5.02 -35.24
N ILE A 687 -9.37 3.80 -35.53
CA ILE A 687 -9.38 3.27 -36.91
C ILE A 687 -10.81 3.14 -37.42
N ALA A 688 -11.72 2.59 -36.64
CA ALA A 688 -13.11 2.39 -37.06
C ALA A 688 -13.80 3.71 -37.47
N ASN A 689 -13.48 4.82 -36.79
CA ASN A 689 -14.09 6.12 -37.08
C ASN A 689 -13.35 6.93 -38.17
N PHE A 690 -12.03 6.76 -38.30
CA PHE A 690 -11.20 7.55 -39.23
C PHE A 690 -10.79 6.81 -40.52
N GLU A 691 -11.02 5.50 -40.62
CA GLU A 691 -10.78 4.72 -41.86
C GLU A 691 -11.49 5.29 -43.10
N PRO A 692 -12.76 5.75 -43.03
CA PRO A 692 -13.43 6.38 -44.17
C PRO A 692 -12.73 7.65 -44.70
N TYR A 693 -11.95 8.32 -43.85
CA TYR A 693 -11.25 9.57 -44.16
C TYR A 693 -9.73 9.35 -44.40
N SER A 694 -9.30 8.11 -44.59
CA SER A 694 -7.87 7.74 -44.66
C SER A 694 -7.08 8.48 -45.75
N THR A 695 -7.70 8.73 -46.91
CA THR A 695 -7.09 9.48 -48.02
C THR A 695 -6.75 10.93 -47.61
N ASP A 696 -7.67 11.61 -46.94
CA ASP A 696 -7.52 13.02 -46.54
C ASP A 696 -6.53 13.18 -45.37
N LEU A 697 -6.46 12.16 -44.51
CA LEU A 697 -5.57 12.13 -43.35
C LEU A 697 -4.12 11.73 -43.68
N ARG A 698 -3.81 11.45 -44.96
CA ARG A 698 -2.49 10.94 -45.38
C ARG A 698 -2.09 9.66 -44.61
N LEU A 699 -3.08 8.81 -44.33
CA LEU A 699 -2.85 7.48 -43.79
C LEU A 699 -2.58 6.55 -44.96
N THR A 700 -1.40 5.94 -45.00
CA THR A 700 -1.10 4.97 -46.05
C THR A 700 -1.85 3.66 -45.80
N PRO A 701 -2.23 2.89 -46.84
CA PRO A 701 -2.79 1.55 -46.65
C PRO A 701 -1.88 0.63 -45.84
N THR A 702 -0.57 0.85 -45.91
CA THR A 702 0.44 0.15 -45.09
C THR A 702 0.30 0.48 -43.61
N ASP A 703 0.12 1.76 -43.26
CA ASP A 703 -0.11 2.19 -41.87
C ASP A 703 -1.37 1.53 -41.30
N LEU A 704 -2.47 1.50 -42.07
CA LEU A 704 -3.71 0.85 -41.66
C LEU A 704 -3.55 -0.67 -41.48
N ARG A 705 -2.80 -1.33 -42.37
CA ARG A 705 -2.48 -2.76 -42.24
C ARG A 705 -1.68 -3.05 -40.98
N ILE A 706 -0.65 -2.25 -40.70
CA ILE A 706 0.18 -2.37 -39.50
C ILE A 706 -0.64 -2.17 -38.23
N ALA A 707 -1.55 -1.19 -38.24
CA ALA A 707 -2.40 -0.88 -37.10
C ALA A 707 -3.44 -1.99 -36.86
N LYS A 708 -4.06 -2.53 -37.93
CA LYS A 708 -4.97 -3.69 -37.83
C LYS A 708 -4.24 -4.95 -37.36
N GLU A 709 -3.00 -5.16 -37.79
CA GLU A 709 -2.15 -6.25 -37.31
C GLU A 709 -1.83 -6.10 -35.81
N ALA A 710 -1.53 -4.89 -35.34
CA ALA A 710 -1.26 -4.62 -33.92
C ALA A 710 -2.49 -4.84 -33.01
N ILE A 711 -3.71 -4.66 -33.53
CA ILE A 711 -4.95 -5.00 -32.81
C ILE A 711 -5.13 -6.53 -32.71
N GLY A 712 -4.71 -7.27 -33.73
CA GLY A 712 -4.79 -8.73 -33.76
C GLY A 712 -4.04 -9.40 -32.59
N LYS A 713 -4.56 -10.52 -32.08
CA LYS A 713 -3.82 -11.35 -31.11
C LYS A 713 -2.71 -12.13 -31.83
N PRO A 714 -1.50 -12.24 -31.27
CA PRO A 714 -0.50 -13.14 -31.82
C PRO A 714 -1.02 -14.57 -31.73
N VAL A 715 -1.23 -15.20 -32.89
CA VAL A 715 -1.48 -16.64 -32.99
C VAL A 715 -0.20 -17.33 -32.54
N VAL A 716 -0.21 -17.89 -31.32
CA VAL A 716 0.81 -18.85 -30.90
C VAL A 716 0.74 -20.01 -31.87
N GLN A 717 1.68 -20.06 -32.81
CA GLN A 717 1.87 -21.19 -33.69
C GLN A 717 2.37 -22.36 -32.85
N THR A 718 1.44 -23.16 -32.31
CA THR A 718 1.77 -24.51 -31.87
C THR A 718 2.09 -25.30 -33.13
N THR A 719 3.38 -25.53 -33.36
CA THR A 719 3.91 -26.41 -34.40
C THR A 719 3.24 -27.78 -34.27
N LYS A 720 2.19 -28.03 -35.06
CA LYS A 720 1.70 -29.39 -35.30
C LYS A 720 2.76 -30.10 -36.12
N ALA A 721 3.62 -30.83 -35.41
CA ALA A 721 4.46 -31.85 -36.02
C ALA A 721 3.55 -32.80 -36.80
N ARG A 722 3.82 -32.88 -38.10
CA ARG A 722 3.24 -33.82 -39.05
C ARG A 722 3.70 -35.22 -38.67
N GLU A 723 2.88 -35.94 -37.92
CA GLU A 723 3.06 -37.36 -37.67
C GLU A 723 2.51 -38.13 -38.88
N VAL A 724 3.42 -38.66 -39.69
CA VAL A 724 3.14 -39.58 -40.79
C VAL A 724 3.26 -40.99 -40.22
N THR A 725 2.17 -41.73 -40.20
CA THR A 725 2.20 -43.19 -40.04
C THR A 725 1.26 -43.82 -41.09
N PRO A 726 1.73 -44.84 -41.86
CA PRO A 726 0.98 -45.40 -42.97
C PRO A 726 0.00 -46.50 -42.51
N GLU A 727 -1.18 -46.52 -43.12
CA GLU A 727 -2.14 -47.64 -43.00
C GLU A 727 -1.72 -48.86 -43.86
N PRO A 728 -1.99 -50.10 -43.40
CA PRO A 728 -1.89 -51.29 -44.23
C PRO A 728 -3.26 -51.67 -44.85
N LYS A 729 -3.21 -52.00 -46.15
CA LYS A 729 -4.31 -52.53 -46.96
C LYS A 729 -4.71 -53.97 -46.57
N LYS A 730 -6.02 -54.27 -46.57
CA LYS A 730 -6.64 -55.54 -47.01
C LYS A 730 -8.04 -55.23 -47.57
N ALA A 731 -8.26 -55.33 -48.89
CA ALA A 731 -8.82 -56.48 -49.62
C ALA A 731 -10.27 -56.81 -49.16
N SER A 732 -11.30 -56.29 -49.85
CA SER A 732 -11.96 -56.80 -51.07
C SER A 732 -13.20 -57.65 -50.73
N ILE A 733 -14.36 -57.30 -51.29
CA ILE A 733 -15.29 -58.20 -52.02
C ILE A 733 -16.51 -57.40 -52.52
N GLU A 734 -16.83 -57.67 -53.78
CA GLU A 734 -17.94 -57.24 -54.63
C GLU A 734 -19.32 -57.38 -53.95
N THR A 735 -20.37 -56.64 -54.31
CA THR A 735 -21.17 -56.92 -55.53
C THR A 735 -22.25 -55.84 -55.76
N ARG A 736 -22.43 -55.52 -57.05
CA ARG A 736 -23.58 -54.94 -57.79
C ARG A 736 -24.96 -55.00 -57.09
N THR A 737 -25.94 -54.13 -57.34
CA THR A 737 -26.54 -53.70 -58.63
C THR A 737 -27.66 -52.66 -58.37
N ASN A 738 -27.95 -51.80 -59.38
CA ASN A 738 -29.23 -51.15 -59.79
C ASN A 738 -30.34 -50.89 -58.75
N GLY A 739 -31.08 -49.78 -58.74
CA GLY A 739 -31.47 -48.85 -59.80
C GLY A 739 -32.92 -48.40 -59.52
N ASP A 740 -33.25 -47.18 -59.97
CA ASP A 740 -34.59 -46.63 -60.19
C ASP A 740 -35.53 -46.24 -59.02
N ARG A 741 -35.62 -44.91 -58.84
CA ARG A 741 -36.78 -44.07 -59.22
C ARG A 741 -38.20 -44.57 -58.85
N ALA A 742 -38.82 -43.86 -57.90
CA ALA A 742 -40.14 -43.19 -57.99
C ALA A 742 -41.07 -43.40 -56.77
N GLU A 743 -41.45 -42.25 -56.22
CA GLU A 743 -42.82 -41.88 -55.78
C GLU A 743 -43.47 -42.43 -54.49
N ARG A 744 -44.19 -41.50 -53.84
CA ARG A 744 -45.35 -41.63 -52.93
C ARG A 744 -45.13 -41.73 -51.41
N LYS A 745 -45.37 -40.57 -50.76
CA LYS A 745 -46.09 -40.43 -49.47
C LYS A 745 -47.53 -41.02 -49.60
N PRO A 746 -48.26 -41.42 -48.53
CA PRO A 746 -48.31 -40.76 -47.20
C PRO A 746 -48.54 -41.65 -45.94
N ALA A 747 -48.56 -40.96 -44.78
CA ALA A 747 -49.33 -41.20 -43.55
C ALA A 747 -48.80 -42.12 -42.41
N ARG A 748 -48.57 -41.46 -41.25
CA ARG A 748 -48.94 -41.80 -39.85
C ARG A 748 -48.63 -43.21 -39.29
N ALA A 749 -47.74 -43.29 -38.29
CA ALA A 749 -48.05 -43.57 -36.87
C ALA A 749 -46.83 -44.12 -36.09
N ASP A 750 -46.54 -43.45 -34.96
CA ASP A 750 -46.09 -43.93 -33.65
C ASP A 750 -44.75 -44.67 -33.36
N PHE A 751 -44.25 -44.31 -32.16
CA PHE A 751 -43.34 -45.02 -31.24
C PHE A 751 -41.85 -45.20 -31.61
N LYS A 752 -40.97 -44.39 -31.00
CA LYS A 752 -40.31 -44.64 -29.68
C LYS A 752 -39.07 -43.74 -29.51
N ARG A 753 -39.09 -42.94 -28.45
CA ARG A 753 -37.95 -42.17 -27.92
C ARG A 753 -37.17 -43.09 -26.98
N VAL A 754 -35.87 -43.28 -27.20
CA VAL A 754 -34.97 -43.94 -26.25
C VAL A 754 -33.94 -42.91 -25.80
N GLU A 755 -34.12 -42.44 -24.56
CA GLU A 755 -33.13 -41.74 -23.75
C GLU A 755 -32.23 -42.76 -23.02
N PHE A 756 -30.92 -42.50 -23.02
CA PHE A 756 -29.92 -43.09 -22.13
C PHE A 756 -28.81 -42.03 -22.02
N LYS A 757 -28.14 -41.76 -20.89
CA LYS A 757 -28.23 -42.21 -19.50
C LYS A 757 -27.38 -41.20 -18.72
N ARG A 758 -27.90 -40.56 -17.67
CA ARG A 758 -27.09 -39.76 -16.72
C ARG A 758 -26.65 -40.69 -15.59
N VAL A 759 -25.36 -40.74 -15.32
CA VAL A 759 -24.76 -41.52 -14.22
C VAL A 759 -24.74 -40.64 -12.98
N GLU A 760 -25.36 -41.13 -11.91
CA GLU A 760 -25.44 -40.50 -10.60
C GLU A 760 -24.61 -41.35 -9.63
N PHE A 761 -23.68 -40.72 -8.90
CA PHE A 761 -22.80 -41.35 -7.91
C PHE A 761 -23.50 -41.36 -6.54
N LYS A 762 -23.47 -42.52 -5.89
CA LYS A 762 -24.18 -42.84 -4.64
C LYS A 762 -23.19 -42.80 -3.46
N GLU A 763 -23.52 -42.09 -2.39
CA GLU A 763 -22.85 -42.20 -1.08
C GLU A 763 -23.35 -43.43 -0.31
N PRO A 764 -22.53 -44.05 0.57
CA PRO A 764 -22.99 -45.07 1.50
C PRO A 764 -23.18 -44.51 2.93
N GLU A 765 -24.39 -44.67 3.47
CA GLU A 765 -24.66 -44.73 4.91
C GLU A 765 -24.09 -46.04 5.49
N MET A 766 -23.50 -45.96 6.69
CA MET A 766 -23.16 -47.12 7.50
C MET A 766 -23.90 -47.04 8.84
N GLU A 767 -24.42 -48.21 9.18
CA GLU A 767 -25.47 -48.55 10.12
C GLU A 767 -24.94 -48.70 11.55
N GLN A 768 -25.82 -48.44 12.52
CA GLN A 768 -25.61 -48.61 13.95
C GLN A 768 -25.41 -50.08 14.34
N VAL A 769 -24.52 -50.34 15.30
CA VAL A 769 -24.56 -51.57 16.12
C VAL A 769 -24.32 -51.21 17.60
N ARG A 770 -25.38 -51.43 18.38
CA ARG A 770 -25.51 -51.62 19.85
C ARG A 770 -25.09 -50.52 20.81
#